data_AF-A0A350IE98-F1
#
_entry.id   AF-A0A350IE98-F1
#
_cell.length_a   1.000
_cell.length_b   1.000
_cell.length_c   1.000
_cell.angle_alpha   90.00
_cell.angle_beta   90.00
_cell.angle_gamma   90.00
#
_symmetry.space_group_name_H-M   'P 1'
#
loop_
_entity.id
_entity.type
_entity.pdbx_description
1 polymer ?
#
loop_
_entity_poly.entity_id
_entity_poly.type
_entity_poly.pdbx_seq_one_letter_code
_entity_poly.pdbx_strand_id
1 'polypeptide(L)'
;IGSSSLAFTSASNFRAGDWIHLYVEAENIADWEREKAPREESFIIHDISSNTVYFRQFVTPTATISRVSGSKIFVDDAEVFREGQKIIFGTGSNRNVKTITSIGKGSNRITCDSNITGSVVGQTVYQTGSEKWHGSGDSVQAMATPLTADSSSGSNTITVANPNGFSVGDRILIEANNNSDTNWDYVMDYVIQSISSNTITLTTNLANNRYTGGWVTNFERDTQITAVSEDMTGTSSQRPYIWIEHWTSGDAYYRKIRFRNIGLYGIGSNSTNTSYYRGLGMGRCSYETNSYGQYTSGLEGCAWHPNNSGSNSCIYWRESHYQRMSRNTCYNGHLNFWRWSSGNELCMTANISWRASYCCFYMDGFYEPRTCFAYNHASRSDDYGMFIYHGRDHQVEVRHNYFTHHENRPFYWYYQTQNFLMERNYFNYYRYWPHIGRGGGDVIHLNSYFGNGWDITTGNTSPINGIYINSDSLRPDRNARMTRCTSVNHNFKEGATVEWAGQWWKEWDEDEAAWRYRRDLSSSNWAGDTESMLVPAGATVYVAAEIKLTSGFSGNMPFLMARTQQQHNRGAYLTGPTDTSYSPSSENPDGYPMGHYANVAFTSSAIGSYERKTLTLNPVNYDYYIVVAVVSDSTNAGNGDEGWHQKPIELYADKLSSVKEKKFITSHQVRRGQNSSTTRKKKRLGGRLK
;
A
#
# COMPACT_ATOMS: atom_id res chain seq x y z
N ILE A 1 17.80 -19.77 0.66
CA ILE A 1 16.41 -19.54 1.08
C ILE A 1 16.27 -20.03 2.51
N GLY A 2 15.67 -19.22 3.38
CA GLY A 2 15.47 -19.51 4.79
C GLY A 2 16.69 -19.23 5.68
N SER A 3 17.75 -18.60 5.16
CA SER A 3 18.92 -18.24 5.95
C SER A 3 18.58 -17.10 6.90
N SER A 4 18.80 -17.25 8.21
CA SER A 4 18.58 -16.22 9.24
C SER A 4 19.81 -15.33 9.48
N SER A 5 20.91 -15.67 8.82
CA SER A 5 22.18 -14.97 8.88
C SER A 5 23.00 -15.27 7.61
N LEU A 6 23.93 -14.38 7.28
CA LEU A 6 24.87 -14.52 6.18
C LEU A 6 26.28 -14.18 6.65
N ALA A 7 27.27 -14.87 6.09
CA ALA A 7 28.68 -14.59 6.36
C ALA A 7 29.21 -13.64 5.28
N PHE A 8 29.69 -12.47 5.69
CA PHE A 8 30.31 -11.50 4.79
C PHE A 8 31.82 -11.70 4.76
N THR A 9 32.47 -11.24 3.70
CA THR A 9 33.94 -11.16 3.68
C THR A 9 34.45 -10.22 4.78
N SER A 10 33.75 -9.11 5.00
CA SER A 10 33.98 -8.18 6.11
C SER A 10 32.66 -7.52 6.52
N ALA A 11 32.31 -7.61 7.79
CA ALA A 11 31.15 -6.91 8.35
C ALA A 11 31.52 -5.57 9.02
N SER A 12 32.79 -5.15 8.95
CA SER A 12 33.34 -3.99 9.69
C SER A 12 32.66 -2.65 9.39
N ASN A 13 32.10 -2.49 8.18
CA ASN A 13 31.44 -1.26 7.73
C ASN A 13 29.92 -1.25 7.99
N PHE A 14 29.37 -2.29 8.62
CA PHE A 14 27.94 -2.43 8.87
C PHE A 14 27.64 -2.38 10.38
N ARG A 15 26.44 -1.94 10.75
CA ARG A 15 25.96 -1.94 12.14
C ARG A 15 24.52 -2.44 12.23
N ALA A 16 24.11 -2.81 13.44
CA ALA A 16 22.70 -3.12 13.70
C ALA A 16 21.83 -1.89 13.39
N GLY A 17 20.67 -2.14 12.78
CA GLY A 17 19.75 -1.11 12.30
C GLY A 17 19.94 -0.72 10.84
N ASP A 18 21.11 -0.96 10.24
CA ASP A 18 21.34 -0.60 8.82
C ASP A 18 20.38 -1.35 7.89
N TRP A 19 19.83 -0.61 6.93
CA TRP A 19 19.17 -1.20 5.77
C TRP A 19 20.24 -1.63 4.77
N ILE A 20 20.32 -2.93 4.51
CA ILE A 20 21.19 -3.51 3.49
C ILE A 20 20.40 -4.06 2.31
N HIS A 21 21.06 -4.11 1.16
CA HIS A 21 20.56 -4.78 -0.03
C HIS A 21 21.58 -5.78 -0.54
N LEU A 22 21.14 -7.03 -0.69
CA LEU A 22 21.90 -8.09 -1.35
C LEU A 22 21.54 -8.13 -2.81
N TYR A 23 22.54 -8.29 -3.66
CA TYR A 23 22.33 -8.24 -5.09
C TYR A 23 23.42 -8.96 -5.86
N VAL A 24 23.07 -9.44 -7.05
CA VAL A 24 24.04 -9.88 -8.05
C VAL A 24 24.29 -8.72 -9.01
N GLU A 25 25.55 -8.42 -9.30
CA GLU A 25 25.90 -7.43 -10.32
C GLU A 25 25.24 -7.76 -11.66
N ALA A 26 24.72 -6.76 -12.37
CA ALA A 26 23.95 -7.00 -13.60
C ALA A 26 24.73 -7.72 -14.72
N GLU A 27 26.06 -7.66 -14.70
CA GLU A 27 26.95 -8.43 -15.60
C GLU A 27 27.11 -9.91 -15.24
N ASN A 28 26.83 -10.28 -13.99
CA ASN A 28 27.07 -11.63 -13.46
C ASN A 28 25.81 -12.48 -13.38
N ILE A 29 24.63 -11.92 -13.68
CA ILE A 29 23.39 -12.69 -13.68
C ILE A 29 23.38 -13.62 -14.90
N ALA A 30 23.09 -14.90 -14.70
CA ALA A 30 22.85 -15.83 -15.82
C ALA A 30 21.40 -15.74 -16.34
N ASP A 31 21.16 -16.15 -17.58
CA ASP A 31 19.85 -16.08 -18.25
C ASP A 31 18.75 -16.83 -17.48
N TRP A 32 19.08 -18.01 -16.94
CA TRP A 32 18.15 -18.82 -16.16
C TRP A 32 17.85 -18.23 -14.77
N GLU A 33 18.74 -17.37 -14.24
CA GLU A 33 18.53 -16.66 -12.97
C GLU A 33 17.59 -15.47 -13.17
N ARG A 34 17.51 -14.95 -14.40
CA ARG A 34 16.58 -13.90 -14.82
C ARG A 34 15.13 -14.40 -14.96
N GLU A 35 14.93 -15.68 -15.29
CA GLU A 35 13.61 -16.30 -15.35
C GLU A 35 12.96 -16.56 -13.97
N LYS A 36 13.73 -16.51 -12.86
CA LYS A 36 13.29 -16.96 -11.53
C LYS A 36 13.16 -15.85 -10.47
N ALA A 37 12.80 -14.64 -10.90
CA ALA A 37 12.79 -13.41 -10.11
C ALA A 37 14.21 -12.94 -9.73
N PRO A 38 14.48 -11.62 -9.74
CA PRO A 38 15.80 -11.10 -9.40
C PRO A 38 16.19 -11.55 -7.99
N ARG A 39 17.42 -12.08 -7.83
CA ARG A 39 18.07 -12.47 -6.56
C ARG A 39 18.42 -11.28 -5.66
N GLU A 40 17.58 -10.27 -5.71
CA GLU A 40 17.72 -9.03 -4.98
C GLU A 40 16.78 -9.02 -3.80
N GLU A 41 17.34 -8.75 -2.63
CA GLU A 41 16.60 -8.77 -1.38
C GLU A 41 17.20 -7.77 -0.40
N SER A 42 16.33 -7.01 0.26
CA SER A 42 16.75 -6.13 1.34
C SER A 42 16.43 -6.70 2.70
N PHE A 43 17.25 -6.30 3.67
CA PHE A 43 17.09 -6.65 5.07
C PHE A 43 17.42 -5.46 5.95
N ILE A 44 16.96 -5.52 7.19
CA ILE A 44 17.49 -4.67 8.26
C ILE A 44 18.41 -5.54 9.12
N ILE A 45 19.64 -5.07 9.34
CA ILE A 45 20.59 -5.78 10.22
C ILE A 45 20.03 -5.76 11.64
N HIS A 46 19.89 -6.94 12.23
CA HIS A 46 19.46 -7.12 13.61
C HIS A 46 20.66 -7.13 14.55
N ASP A 47 21.72 -7.86 14.18
CA ASP A 47 22.91 -8.03 15.00
C ASP A 47 24.12 -8.49 14.17
N ILE A 48 25.33 -8.29 14.66
CA ILE A 48 26.58 -8.69 13.99
C ILE A 48 27.47 -9.44 14.99
N SER A 49 28.01 -10.58 14.55
CA SER A 49 28.95 -11.38 15.31
C SER A 49 30.15 -11.72 14.43
N SER A 50 31.27 -11.02 14.63
CA SER A 50 32.41 -11.05 13.69
C SER A 50 31.90 -10.73 12.28
N ASN A 51 32.16 -11.58 11.30
CA ASN A 51 31.69 -11.42 9.92
C ASN A 51 30.29 -12.03 9.65
N THR A 52 29.63 -12.59 10.66
CA THR A 52 28.27 -13.12 10.51
C THR A 52 27.25 -12.04 10.82
N VAL A 53 26.43 -11.70 9.82
CA VAL A 53 25.37 -10.70 9.92
C VAL A 53 24.03 -11.40 10.08
N TYR A 54 23.34 -11.08 11.16
CA TYR A 54 21.98 -11.55 11.46
C TYR A 54 21.01 -10.44 11.15
N PHE A 55 19.87 -10.79 10.57
CA PHE A 55 18.97 -9.80 10.02
C PHE A 55 17.51 -10.15 10.25
N ARG A 56 16.65 -9.15 10.08
CA ARG A 56 15.21 -9.29 9.92
C ARG A 56 14.82 -8.94 8.50
N GLN A 57 13.67 -9.45 8.06
CA GLN A 57 13.12 -9.08 6.75
C GLN A 57 12.84 -7.57 6.69
N PHE A 58 12.94 -6.97 5.51
CA PHE A 58 12.80 -5.52 5.32
C PHE A 58 11.45 -4.98 5.83
N VAL A 59 10.35 -5.62 5.41
CA VAL A 59 9.02 -5.43 6.01
C VAL A 59 8.64 -6.71 6.75
N THR A 60 8.33 -6.59 8.04
CA THR A 60 8.13 -7.73 8.93
C THR A 60 7.15 -7.40 10.07
N PRO A 61 6.34 -8.37 10.54
CA PRO A 61 5.61 -8.21 11.80
C PRO A 61 6.57 -8.04 12.98
N THR A 62 6.10 -7.33 14.00
CA THR A 62 6.84 -7.08 15.24
C THR A 62 5.94 -7.28 16.46
N ALA A 63 6.54 -7.72 17.56
CA ALA A 63 5.88 -7.79 18.86
C ALA A 63 6.90 -7.65 19.99
N THR A 64 6.49 -7.17 21.16
CA THR A 64 7.38 -6.92 22.31
C THR A 64 7.27 -8.04 23.35
N ILE A 65 8.40 -8.62 23.78
CA ILE A 65 8.40 -9.70 24.78
C ILE A 65 8.06 -9.15 26.17
N SER A 66 6.98 -9.64 26.76
CA SER A 66 6.58 -9.33 28.14
C SER A 66 7.07 -10.35 29.16
N ARG A 67 7.26 -11.62 28.75
CA ARG A 67 7.68 -12.71 29.64
C ARG A 67 8.29 -13.88 28.87
N VAL A 68 9.17 -14.65 29.53
CA VAL A 68 9.79 -15.88 28.99
C VAL A 68 9.58 -17.05 29.95
N SER A 69 9.39 -18.26 29.42
CA SER A 69 9.31 -19.50 30.20
C SER A 69 9.74 -20.71 29.36
N GLY A 70 10.98 -21.19 29.55
CA GLY A 70 11.52 -22.31 28.79
C GLY A 70 11.64 -21.97 27.31
N SER A 71 10.96 -22.69 26.43
CA SER A 71 10.87 -22.41 24.99
C SER A 71 9.74 -21.44 24.61
N LYS A 72 9.06 -20.82 25.59
CA LYS A 72 7.90 -19.96 25.33
C LYS A 72 8.26 -18.49 25.59
N ILE A 73 7.81 -17.63 24.69
CA ILE A 73 7.75 -16.17 24.90
C ILE A 73 6.29 -15.73 24.94
N PHE A 74 6.01 -14.72 25.75
CA PHE A 74 4.74 -14.01 25.78
C PHE A 74 5.00 -12.61 25.24
N VAL A 75 4.13 -12.16 24.36
CA VAL A 75 4.28 -10.88 23.66
C VAL A 75 3.04 -10.00 23.86
N ASP A 76 3.08 -8.76 23.38
CA ASP A 76 1.93 -7.85 23.31
C ASP A 76 0.88 -8.31 22.29
N ASP A 77 1.30 -8.85 21.14
CA ASP A 77 0.43 -9.42 20.11
C ASP A 77 1.08 -10.62 19.42
N ALA A 78 0.56 -11.84 19.65
CA ALA A 78 1.08 -13.04 19.00
C ALA A 78 0.42 -13.33 17.64
N GLU A 79 -0.68 -12.65 17.31
CA GLU A 79 -1.48 -12.90 16.10
C GLU A 79 -0.80 -12.39 14.84
N VAL A 80 0.23 -11.57 14.97
CA VAL A 80 1.04 -11.07 13.86
C VAL A 80 2.01 -12.11 13.28
N PHE A 81 2.26 -13.22 13.99
CA PHE A 81 3.15 -14.30 13.57
C PHE A 81 2.40 -15.58 13.15
N ARG A 82 3.10 -16.52 12.49
CA ARG A 82 2.55 -17.82 12.07
C ARG A 82 3.47 -18.97 12.48
N GLU A 83 2.88 -20.14 12.70
CA GLU A 83 3.62 -21.39 12.88
C GLU A 83 4.53 -21.66 11.67
N GLY A 84 5.73 -22.18 11.93
CA GLY A 84 6.76 -22.42 10.92
C GLY A 84 7.62 -21.21 10.55
N GLN A 85 7.26 -19.99 10.96
CA GLN A 85 8.10 -18.81 10.74
C GLN A 85 9.35 -18.85 11.61
N LYS A 86 10.45 -18.31 11.07
CA LYS A 86 11.67 -18.03 11.84
C LYS A 86 11.58 -16.62 12.41
N ILE A 87 11.94 -16.49 13.68
CA ILE A 87 11.98 -15.23 14.41
C ILE A 87 13.35 -14.97 15.01
N ILE A 88 13.68 -13.70 15.20
CA ILE A 88 14.92 -13.24 15.83
C ILE A 88 14.61 -12.16 16.88
N PHE A 89 15.33 -12.21 18.00
CA PHE A 89 15.27 -11.21 19.09
C PHE A 89 16.51 -11.30 19.98
N GLY A 90 16.78 -10.23 20.74
CA GLY A 90 18.00 -10.07 21.53
C GLY A 90 19.26 -9.93 20.65
N THR A 91 20.38 -9.53 21.24
CA THR A 91 21.65 -9.29 20.53
C THR A 91 22.82 -9.91 21.29
N GLY A 92 23.98 -10.05 20.62
CA GLY A 92 25.18 -10.61 21.24
C GLY A 92 24.96 -12.01 21.79
N SER A 93 25.37 -12.24 23.05
CA SER A 93 25.16 -13.51 23.75
C SER A 93 23.69 -13.80 24.11
N ASN A 94 22.81 -12.80 24.08
CA ASN A 94 21.37 -12.94 24.32
C ASN A 94 20.57 -13.14 23.01
N ARG A 95 21.24 -13.21 21.86
CA ARG A 95 20.58 -13.39 20.57
C ARG A 95 19.92 -14.77 20.48
N ASN A 96 18.65 -14.78 20.11
CA ASN A 96 17.88 -15.99 19.85
C ASN A 96 17.39 -15.97 18.41
N VAL A 97 17.67 -17.04 17.67
CA VAL A 97 17.04 -17.34 16.38
C VAL A 97 16.24 -18.62 16.57
N LYS A 98 14.92 -18.56 16.36
CA LYS A 98 14.00 -19.64 16.72
C LYS A 98 12.98 -19.88 15.61
N THR A 99 12.49 -21.11 15.49
CA THR A 99 11.32 -21.44 14.68
C THR A 99 10.08 -21.51 15.58
N ILE A 100 8.98 -20.90 15.14
CA ILE A 100 7.69 -20.99 15.84
C ILE A 100 7.07 -22.37 15.63
N THR A 101 6.73 -23.07 16.70
CA THR A 101 6.10 -24.40 16.67
C THR A 101 4.63 -24.38 17.06
N SER A 102 4.18 -23.37 17.82
CA SER A 102 2.75 -23.13 18.07
C SER A 102 2.47 -21.70 18.52
N ILE A 103 1.26 -21.21 18.22
CA ILE A 103 0.77 -19.88 18.65
C ILE A 103 -0.49 -20.03 19.50
N GLY A 104 -0.47 -19.45 20.70
CA GLY A 104 -1.63 -19.35 21.59
C GLY A 104 -2.20 -17.93 21.61
N LYS A 105 -3.09 -17.62 20.64
CA LYS A 105 -3.65 -16.28 20.40
C LYS A 105 -4.25 -15.60 21.65
N GLY A 106 -5.21 -16.25 22.30
CA GLY A 106 -5.84 -15.69 23.52
C GLY A 106 -4.91 -15.55 24.75
N SER A 107 -3.67 -16.04 24.67
CA SER A 107 -2.65 -15.89 25.72
C SER A 107 -1.42 -15.11 25.27
N ASN A 108 -1.44 -14.55 24.05
CA ASN A 108 -0.30 -13.94 23.37
C ASN A 108 1.01 -14.73 23.53
N ARG A 109 0.92 -16.05 23.36
CA ARG A 109 2.04 -16.96 23.58
C ARG A 109 2.58 -17.48 22.26
N ILE A 110 3.90 -17.41 22.10
CA ILE A 110 4.64 -18.04 21.01
C ILE A 110 5.51 -19.16 21.62
N THR A 111 5.36 -20.38 21.12
CA THR A 111 6.23 -21.51 21.48
C THR A 111 7.29 -21.69 20.41
N CYS A 112 8.55 -21.79 20.83
CA CYS A 112 9.70 -21.98 19.96
C CYS A 112 10.17 -23.45 19.94
N ASP A 113 10.95 -23.79 18.93
CA ASP A 113 11.61 -25.11 18.75
C ASP A 113 12.61 -25.49 19.84
N SER A 114 13.08 -24.53 20.63
CA SER A 114 14.13 -24.70 21.63
C SER A 114 14.02 -23.67 22.75
N ASN A 115 14.69 -23.92 23.87
CA ASN A 115 14.69 -23.02 25.03
C ASN A 115 15.23 -21.63 24.67
N ILE A 116 14.65 -20.60 25.27
CA ILE A 116 15.09 -19.21 25.14
C ILE A 116 16.29 -18.98 26.06
N THR A 117 17.32 -18.34 25.54
CA THR A 117 18.56 -18.03 26.28
C THR A 117 18.67 -16.54 26.55
N GLY A 118 19.30 -16.16 27.66
CA GLY A 118 19.58 -14.75 27.98
C GLY A 118 18.37 -13.97 28.52
N SER A 119 18.60 -12.68 28.82
CA SER A 119 17.56 -11.76 29.27
C SER A 119 16.97 -11.01 28.07
N VAL A 120 15.75 -11.36 27.68
CA VAL A 120 15.11 -10.85 26.46
C VAL A 120 13.75 -10.19 26.69
N VAL A 121 13.32 -10.01 27.94
CA VAL A 121 12.11 -9.23 28.25
C VAL A 121 12.31 -7.77 27.83
N GLY A 122 11.30 -7.17 27.21
CA GLY A 122 11.34 -5.83 26.61
C GLY A 122 11.97 -5.78 25.22
N GLN A 123 12.53 -6.89 24.73
CA GLN A 123 13.08 -6.95 23.37
C GLN A 123 11.97 -7.15 22.33
N THR A 124 12.17 -6.59 21.14
CA THR A 124 11.27 -6.77 20.00
C THR A 124 11.61 -8.06 19.26
N VAL A 125 10.57 -8.83 18.93
CA VAL A 125 10.60 -10.01 18.07
C VAL A 125 10.36 -9.58 16.64
N TYR A 126 11.19 -10.08 15.72
CA TYR A 126 11.05 -9.84 14.28
C TYR A 126 11.00 -11.15 13.50
N GLN A 127 10.31 -11.19 12.36
CA GLN A 127 10.48 -12.29 11.42
C GLN A 127 11.85 -12.19 10.72
N THR A 128 12.54 -13.33 10.61
CA THR A 128 13.82 -13.46 9.91
C THR A 128 13.75 -14.57 8.84
N GLY A 129 14.79 -14.68 8.03
CA GLY A 129 14.91 -15.66 6.96
C GLY A 129 14.90 -15.01 5.59
N SER A 130 15.89 -15.34 4.76
CA SER A 130 15.92 -14.93 3.35
C SER A 130 14.76 -15.60 2.59
N GLU A 131 14.03 -14.82 1.81
CA GLU A 131 12.95 -15.32 0.95
C GLU A 131 13.50 -15.74 -0.40
N LYS A 132 14.62 -15.12 -0.82
CA LYS A 132 15.33 -15.46 -2.05
C LYS A 132 16.60 -16.25 -1.76
N TRP A 133 17.11 -16.89 -2.80
CA TRP A 133 18.41 -17.57 -2.76
C TRP A 133 19.51 -16.54 -2.95
N HIS A 134 20.58 -16.65 -2.15
CA HIS A 134 21.80 -15.86 -2.24
C HIS A 134 23.00 -16.79 -2.25
N GLY A 135 23.92 -16.57 -3.17
CA GLY A 135 25.10 -17.36 -3.41
C GLY A 135 26.34 -16.81 -2.73
N SER A 136 27.40 -17.61 -2.69
CA SER A 136 28.72 -17.10 -2.34
C SER A 136 29.21 -16.16 -3.44
N GLY A 137 29.65 -14.96 -3.07
CA GLY A 137 30.14 -13.94 -4.02
C GLY A 137 29.08 -12.91 -4.43
N ASP A 138 27.84 -13.03 -3.97
CA ASP A 138 26.83 -11.98 -4.14
C ASP A 138 27.27 -10.69 -3.42
N SER A 139 26.98 -9.55 -4.03
CA SER A 139 27.32 -8.22 -3.51
C SER A 139 26.34 -7.79 -2.42
N VAL A 140 26.83 -6.94 -1.51
CA VAL A 140 26.01 -6.29 -0.46
C VAL A 140 26.37 -4.82 -0.35
N GLN A 141 25.34 -3.98 -0.18
CA GLN A 141 25.48 -2.55 0.04
C GLN A 141 24.59 -2.10 1.21
N ALA A 142 25.08 -1.16 2.03
CA ALA A 142 24.23 -0.41 2.96
C ALA A 142 23.52 0.71 2.19
N MET A 143 22.20 0.72 2.25
CA MET A 143 21.34 1.70 1.58
C MET A 143 21.10 2.94 2.44
N ALA A 144 20.85 2.72 3.73
CA ALA A 144 20.62 3.77 4.71
C ALA A 144 20.91 3.26 6.13
N THR A 145 21.18 4.19 7.05
CA THR A 145 21.32 3.93 8.48
C THR A 145 20.26 4.72 9.25
N PRO A 146 19.69 4.19 10.35
CA PRO A 146 18.66 4.91 11.09
C PRO A 146 19.26 5.95 12.04
N LEU A 147 18.49 7.01 12.29
CA LEU A 147 18.67 7.89 13.44
C LEU A 147 18.43 7.09 14.74
N THR A 148 19.28 7.33 15.74
CA THR A 148 19.21 6.64 17.05
C THR A 148 18.71 7.55 18.18
N ALA A 149 18.51 8.83 17.89
CA ALA A 149 17.93 9.81 18.79
C ALA A 149 17.17 10.87 17.98
N ASP A 150 16.19 11.49 18.62
CA ASP A 150 15.47 12.63 18.05
C ASP A 150 16.41 13.84 17.92
N SER A 151 16.19 14.65 16.89
CA SER A 151 16.93 15.88 16.63
C SER A 151 15.94 17.00 16.30
N SER A 152 15.97 18.07 17.09
CA SER A 152 15.04 19.19 16.94
C SER A 152 15.40 20.12 15.78
N SER A 153 14.39 20.78 15.21
CA SER A 153 14.59 21.92 14.32
C SER A 153 15.48 22.97 14.99
N GLY A 154 16.40 23.58 14.24
CA GLY A 154 17.38 24.53 14.76
C GLY A 154 18.67 23.88 15.30
N SER A 155 18.72 22.56 15.47
CA SER A 155 19.97 21.83 15.75
C SER A 155 20.74 21.55 14.45
N ASN A 156 22.07 21.52 14.50
CA ASN A 156 22.93 21.08 13.40
C ASN A 156 23.56 19.70 13.64
N THR A 157 23.08 18.93 14.62
CA THR A 157 23.64 17.60 14.90
C THR A 157 22.56 16.52 14.80
N ILE A 158 22.97 15.36 14.27
CA ILE A 158 22.19 14.13 14.29
C ILE A 158 23.03 12.99 14.86
N THR A 159 22.37 11.95 15.39
CA THR A 159 23.05 10.72 15.86
C THR A 159 22.54 9.52 15.06
N VAL A 160 23.45 8.82 14.40
CA VAL A 160 23.15 7.67 13.52
C VAL A 160 23.62 6.36 14.13
N ALA A 161 23.06 5.23 13.70
CA ALA A 161 23.54 3.92 14.13
C ALA A 161 24.92 3.58 13.54
N ASN A 162 25.17 4.00 12.29
CA ASN A 162 26.40 3.74 11.57
C ASN A 162 26.96 5.01 10.89
N PRO A 163 28.08 5.56 11.36
CA PRO A 163 28.74 6.68 10.68
C PRO A 163 29.64 6.23 9.51
N ASN A 164 29.86 4.91 9.32
CA ASN A 164 30.71 4.43 8.24
C ASN A 164 30.04 4.62 6.89
N GLY A 165 30.83 5.01 5.88
CA GLY A 165 30.31 5.34 4.55
C GLY A 165 29.89 6.79 4.40
N PHE A 166 30.10 7.62 5.42
CA PHE A 166 29.98 9.07 5.36
C PHE A 166 31.35 9.73 5.56
N SER A 167 31.57 10.85 4.88
CA SER A 167 32.77 11.69 4.99
C SER A 167 32.39 13.16 5.20
N VAL A 168 33.32 13.94 5.75
CA VAL A 168 33.16 15.40 5.80
C VAL A 168 33.09 15.95 4.38
N GLY A 169 32.09 16.80 4.11
CA GLY A 169 31.79 17.33 2.78
C GLY A 169 30.76 16.54 2.00
N ASP A 170 30.40 15.32 2.40
CA ASP A 170 29.37 14.53 1.70
C ASP A 170 28.01 15.22 1.79
N ARG A 171 27.27 15.23 0.68
CA ARG A 171 25.82 15.43 0.69
C ARG A 171 25.13 14.17 1.21
N ILE A 172 24.22 14.36 2.15
CA ILE A 172 23.37 13.30 2.70
C ILE A 172 21.91 13.70 2.61
N LEU A 173 21.03 12.70 2.58
CA LEU A 173 19.62 12.92 2.82
C LEU A 173 19.22 12.40 4.19
N ILE A 174 18.41 13.16 4.91
CA ILE A 174 17.82 12.80 6.21
C ILE A 174 16.30 12.82 6.06
N GLU A 175 15.66 11.67 6.24
CA GLU A 175 14.22 11.51 6.08
C GLU A 175 13.42 12.49 6.97
N ALA A 176 12.34 13.08 6.43
CA ALA A 176 11.39 13.86 7.23
C ALA A 176 10.28 12.96 7.79
N ASN A 177 10.57 12.28 8.90
CA ASN A 177 9.65 11.37 9.59
C ASN A 177 8.85 12.05 10.71
N ASN A 178 8.45 13.32 10.52
CA ASN A 178 7.61 14.00 11.49
C ASN A 178 6.14 13.53 11.41
N ASN A 179 5.53 13.29 12.56
CA ASN A 179 4.18 12.72 12.64
C ASN A 179 3.10 13.78 12.97
N SER A 180 3.50 15.04 13.16
CA SER A 180 2.63 16.12 13.64
C SER A 180 1.64 16.64 12.60
N ASP A 181 1.98 16.52 11.32
CA ASP A 181 1.23 17.08 10.21
C ASP A 181 1.42 16.27 8.94
N THR A 182 0.59 16.61 7.96
CA THR A 182 0.54 15.94 6.67
C THR A 182 1.36 16.63 5.58
N ASN A 183 2.15 17.67 5.85
CA ASN A 183 2.80 18.43 4.77
C ASN A 183 3.84 17.58 4.02
N TRP A 184 3.95 17.68 2.69
CA TRP A 184 4.99 16.95 1.95
C TRP A 184 6.30 17.73 1.85
N ASP A 185 6.24 19.07 1.82
CA ASP A 185 7.39 19.88 1.40
C ASP A 185 8.38 20.15 2.54
N TYR A 186 9.15 19.11 2.89
CA TYR A 186 10.20 19.18 3.91
C TYR A 186 11.59 19.01 3.30
N VAL A 187 12.48 19.95 3.57
CA VAL A 187 13.91 19.88 3.21
C VAL A 187 14.51 18.60 3.79
N MET A 188 15.29 17.85 3.02
CA MET A 188 15.97 16.64 3.49
C MET A 188 17.45 16.59 3.12
N ASP A 189 17.94 17.53 2.33
CA ASP A 189 19.31 17.61 1.84
C ASP A 189 20.20 18.42 2.79
N TYR A 190 21.33 17.81 3.19
CA TYR A 190 22.28 18.41 4.11
C TYR A 190 23.72 18.05 3.71
N VAL A 191 24.69 18.82 4.19
CA VAL A 191 26.13 18.56 3.98
C VAL A 191 26.79 18.33 5.34
N ILE A 192 27.69 17.36 5.40
CA ILE A 192 28.43 17.03 6.64
C ILE A 192 29.56 18.03 6.88
N GLN A 193 29.57 18.66 8.05
CA GLN A 193 30.64 19.51 8.54
C GLN A 193 31.71 18.73 9.33
N SER A 194 31.30 17.82 10.21
CA SER A 194 32.22 17.00 11.01
C SER A 194 31.57 15.71 11.46
N ILE A 195 32.37 14.66 11.67
CA ILE A 195 31.93 13.38 12.21
C ILE A 195 32.74 13.09 13.48
N SER A 196 32.05 12.79 14.58
CA SER A 196 32.66 12.35 15.82
C SER A 196 31.90 11.17 16.37
N SER A 197 32.50 9.97 16.27
CA SER A 197 31.81 8.71 16.53
C SER A 197 30.49 8.64 15.73
N ASN A 198 29.37 8.34 16.37
CA ASN A 198 28.05 8.23 15.76
C ASN A 198 27.33 9.59 15.59
N THR A 199 27.96 10.70 15.98
CA THR A 199 27.38 12.05 15.83
C THR A 199 27.90 12.71 14.57
N ILE A 200 26.97 13.15 13.73
CA ILE A 200 27.25 13.90 12.50
C ILE A 200 26.80 15.34 12.74
N THR A 201 27.72 16.29 12.56
CA THR A 201 27.42 17.73 12.54
C THR A 201 27.23 18.17 11.10
N LEU A 202 26.14 18.88 10.84
CA LEU A 202 25.71 19.41 9.56
C LEU A 202 26.19 20.86 9.39
N THR A 203 26.40 21.29 8.15
CA THR A 203 26.76 22.68 7.83
C THR A 203 25.63 23.67 8.07
N THR A 204 24.38 23.19 8.07
CA THR A 204 23.16 23.98 8.31
C THR A 204 22.30 23.32 9.39
N ASN A 205 21.48 24.14 10.05
CA ASN A 205 20.53 23.63 11.02
C ASN A 205 19.40 22.86 10.31
N LEU A 206 18.88 21.82 10.99
CA LEU A 206 17.66 21.14 10.59
C LEU A 206 16.50 22.13 10.54
N ALA A 207 15.80 22.18 9.41
CA ALA A 207 14.61 23.03 9.24
C ALA A 207 13.41 22.49 10.04
N ASN A 208 13.38 21.17 10.30
CA ASN A 208 12.27 20.46 10.92
C ASN A 208 12.80 19.32 11.80
N ASN A 209 11.99 18.93 12.79
CA ASN A 209 12.32 17.82 13.69
C ASN A 209 12.52 16.52 12.92
N ARG A 210 13.48 15.72 13.39
CA ARG A 210 13.76 14.35 12.95
C ARG A 210 13.61 13.43 14.14
N TYR A 211 12.89 12.34 13.97
CA TYR A 211 12.63 11.40 15.04
C TYR A 211 13.46 10.12 14.87
N THR A 212 13.69 9.45 15.98
CA THR A 212 14.38 8.16 16.04
C THR A 212 13.79 7.16 15.05
N GLY A 213 14.65 6.42 14.35
CA GLY A 213 14.25 5.47 13.31
C GLY A 213 14.12 6.06 11.90
N GLY A 214 14.18 7.39 11.74
CA GLY A 214 14.24 8.02 10.41
C GLY A 214 15.52 7.66 9.67
N TRP A 215 15.45 7.49 8.35
CA TRP A 215 16.59 7.05 7.55
C TRP A 215 17.56 8.17 7.19
N VAL A 216 18.85 7.86 7.18
CA VAL A 216 19.93 8.70 6.66
C VAL A 216 20.65 7.94 5.56
N THR A 217 20.80 8.53 4.38
CA THR A 217 21.48 7.91 3.23
C THR A 217 22.55 8.83 2.67
N ASN A 218 23.68 8.25 2.24
CA ASN A 218 24.70 9.01 1.54
C ASN A 218 24.23 9.31 0.12
N PHE A 219 24.11 10.60 -0.18
CA PHE A 219 23.64 11.08 -1.46
C PHE A 219 24.79 11.40 -2.41
N GLU A 220 25.98 11.68 -1.86
CA GLU A 220 27.20 12.01 -2.62
C GLU A 220 27.67 10.84 -3.49
N ARG A 221 28.26 11.15 -4.66
CA ARG A 221 28.85 10.16 -5.57
C ARG A 221 30.15 10.71 -6.13
N ASP A 222 31.18 9.88 -6.23
CA ASP A 222 32.49 10.31 -6.74
C ASP A 222 32.43 10.75 -8.21
N THR A 223 31.62 10.05 -9.03
CA THR A 223 31.40 10.41 -10.44
C THR A 223 30.11 11.21 -10.57
N GLN A 224 30.20 12.39 -11.19
CA GLN A 224 29.06 13.32 -11.28
C GLN A 224 28.87 13.85 -12.69
N ILE A 225 27.60 14.01 -13.08
CA ILE A 225 27.19 14.78 -14.25
C ILE A 225 26.30 15.89 -13.72
N THR A 226 26.74 17.14 -13.86
CA THR A 226 26.10 18.27 -13.19
C THR A 226 25.81 19.43 -14.11
N ALA A 227 24.86 20.28 -13.71
CA ALA A 227 24.64 21.56 -14.34
C ALA A 227 25.84 22.49 -14.12
N VAL A 228 26.10 23.41 -15.05
CA VAL A 228 27.17 24.41 -14.90
C VAL A 228 26.98 25.26 -13.64
N SER A 229 25.73 25.56 -13.26
CA SER A 229 25.40 26.04 -11.92
C SER A 229 24.38 25.10 -11.26
N GLU A 230 24.84 24.37 -10.24
CA GLU A 230 24.03 23.51 -9.36
C GLU A 230 23.17 24.38 -8.42
N ASP A 231 22.14 25.01 -8.95
CA ASP A 231 21.13 25.66 -8.12
C ASP A 231 20.12 24.62 -7.65
N MET A 232 20.36 24.08 -6.46
CA MET A 232 19.56 23.02 -5.85
C MET A 232 18.34 23.56 -5.09
N THR A 233 18.06 24.86 -5.16
CA THR A 233 16.87 25.45 -4.53
C THR A 233 15.57 25.10 -5.25
N GLY A 234 15.65 24.49 -6.44
CA GLY A 234 14.49 24.16 -7.27
C GLY A 234 13.97 25.35 -8.10
N THR A 235 14.60 26.52 -8.00
CA THR A 235 14.15 27.77 -8.64
C THR A 235 14.92 28.13 -9.91
N SER A 236 15.91 27.32 -10.29
CA SER A 236 16.81 27.65 -11.40
C SER A 236 16.09 27.79 -12.73
N SER A 237 16.56 28.76 -13.52
CA SER A 237 16.19 28.91 -14.94
C SER A 237 16.98 27.96 -15.85
N GLN A 238 18.14 27.46 -15.40
CA GLN A 238 18.87 26.42 -16.11
C GLN A 238 18.12 25.09 -15.98
N ARG A 239 18.02 24.34 -17.07
CA ARG A 239 17.21 23.11 -17.13
C ARG A 239 17.88 22.03 -17.97
N PRO A 240 19.12 21.61 -17.62
CA PRO A 240 19.84 20.62 -18.40
C PRO A 240 19.21 19.25 -18.20
N TYR A 241 19.16 18.48 -19.28
CA TYR A 241 18.65 17.11 -19.29
C TYR A 241 19.61 16.20 -20.03
N ILE A 242 19.59 14.92 -19.68
CA ILE A 242 20.24 13.85 -20.41
C ILE A 242 19.13 13.11 -21.17
N TRP A 243 19.22 13.13 -22.50
CA TRP A 243 18.29 12.41 -23.36
C TRP A 243 19.05 11.35 -24.12
N ILE A 244 18.61 10.11 -23.97
CA ILE A 244 19.07 9.02 -24.81
C ILE A 244 17.95 8.67 -25.79
N GLU A 245 18.22 8.94 -27.07
CA GLU A 245 17.20 8.96 -28.11
C GLU A 245 16.44 7.67 -28.28
N HIS A 246 15.13 7.79 -28.49
CA HIS A 246 14.26 6.67 -28.81
C HIS A 246 14.54 6.20 -30.24
N TRP A 247 14.98 4.96 -30.39
CA TRP A 247 15.07 4.29 -31.69
C TRP A 247 13.81 3.47 -31.93
N THR A 248 13.16 3.71 -33.07
CA THR A 248 11.89 3.08 -33.44
C THR A 248 12.06 1.71 -34.11
N SER A 249 13.26 1.39 -34.60
CA SER A 249 13.56 0.08 -35.18
C SER A 249 13.54 -1.04 -34.13
N GLY A 250 13.34 -2.29 -34.57
CA GLY A 250 13.53 -3.46 -33.70
C GLY A 250 14.95 -3.55 -33.13
N ASP A 251 15.92 -2.99 -33.83
CA ASP A 251 17.33 -2.95 -33.43
C ASP A 251 17.60 -2.07 -32.19
N ALA A 252 16.63 -1.23 -31.78
CA ALA A 252 16.72 -0.48 -30.54
C ALA A 252 16.94 -1.36 -29.31
N TYR A 253 16.52 -2.63 -29.38
CA TYR A 253 16.74 -3.62 -28.33
C TYR A 253 18.19 -4.11 -28.20
N TYR A 254 19.07 -3.85 -29.18
CA TYR A 254 20.52 -4.09 -29.04
C TYR A 254 21.24 -3.03 -28.21
N ARG A 255 20.56 -1.92 -27.87
CA ARG A 255 21.19 -0.80 -27.15
C ARG A 255 21.41 -1.13 -25.69
N LYS A 256 22.63 -0.85 -25.26
CA LYS A 256 23.12 -1.04 -23.90
C LYS A 256 23.36 0.31 -23.27
N ILE A 257 22.63 0.60 -22.20
CA ILE A 257 22.78 1.86 -21.48
C ILE A 257 22.84 1.52 -19.99
N ARG A 258 23.92 1.95 -19.33
CA ARG A 258 24.10 1.76 -17.91
C ARG A 258 24.66 3.01 -17.26
N PHE A 259 24.03 3.41 -16.17
CA PHE A 259 24.55 4.40 -15.24
C PHE A 259 24.73 3.68 -13.90
N ARG A 260 25.96 3.70 -13.36
CA ARG A 260 26.28 3.02 -12.10
C ARG A 260 27.04 3.96 -11.17
N ASN A 261 26.52 4.17 -9.97
CA ASN A 261 27.14 5.01 -8.93
C ASN A 261 27.45 6.45 -9.39
N ILE A 262 26.56 7.03 -10.20
CA ILE A 262 26.70 8.40 -10.73
C ILE A 262 25.76 9.34 -9.99
N GLY A 263 26.28 10.52 -9.62
CA GLY A 263 25.50 11.66 -9.13
C GLY A 263 25.03 12.54 -10.28
N LEU A 264 23.72 12.80 -10.33
CA LEU A 264 23.05 13.59 -11.35
C LEU A 264 22.46 14.84 -10.67
N TYR A 265 23.29 15.87 -10.49
CA TYR A 265 22.95 17.05 -9.71
C TYR A 265 22.64 18.25 -10.59
N GLY A 266 21.50 18.88 -10.33
CA GLY A 266 20.99 19.97 -11.16
C GLY A 266 20.51 19.51 -12.54
N ILE A 267 20.30 18.21 -12.76
CA ILE A 267 19.78 17.67 -14.02
C ILE A 267 18.24 17.64 -13.95
N GLY A 268 17.57 18.64 -14.51
CA GLY A 268 16.14 18.93 -14.31
C GLY A 268 15.37 19.27 -15.58
N SER A 269 14.03 19.29 -15.48
CA SER A 269 13.15 19.39 -16.66
C SER A 269 13.21 20.72 -17.39
N ASN A 270 13.12 20.66 -18.72
CA ASN A 270 12.99 21.78 -19.65
C ASN A 270 11.73 22.66 -19.39
N SER A 271 11.72 23.90 -19.89
CA SER A 271 10.60 24.85 -19.78
C SER A 271 9.35 24.40 -20.54
N THR A 272 9.52 23.61 -21.58
CA THR A 272 8.41 23.03 -22.35
C THR A 272 7.95 21.75 -21.67
N ASN A 273 6.66 21.66 -21.31
CA ASN A 273 6.06 20.45 -20.73
C ASN A 273 6.04 19.31 -21.76
N THR A 274 7.15 18.57 -21.88
CA THR A 274 7.29 17.43 -22.81
C THR A 274 7.51 16.13 -22.05
N SER A 275 7.15 14.99 -22.62
CA SER A 275 7.34 13.64 -22.04
C SER A 275 8.80 13.14 -22.00
N TYR A 276 9.76 14.05 -22.09
CA TYR A 276 10.88 13.85 -23.01
C TYR A 276 12.12 14.58 -22.46
N TYR A 277 11.97 15.85 -22.10
CA TYR A 277 13.07 16.67 -21.56
C TYR A 277 12.85 16.88 -20.05
N ARG A 278 12.93 15.81 -19.27
CA ARG A 278 12.48 15.77 -17.85
C ARG A 278 13.59 15.61 -16.80
N GLY A 279 14.84 15.41 -17.20
CA GLY A 279 15.92 15.07 -16.26
C GLY A 279 16.83 14.05 -16.94
N LEU A 280 16.81 12.81 -16.49
CA LEU A 280 17.44 11.69 -17.21
C LEU A 280 16.36 10.86 -17.92
N GLY A 281 16.40 10.86 -19.25
CA GLY A 281 15.47 10.13 -20.10
C GLY A 281 16.13 9.02 -20.90
N MET A 282 15.63 7.80 -20.74
CA MET A 282 16.09 6.62 -21.47
C MET A 282 15.00 6.08 -22.39
N GLY A 283 15.24 6.17 -23.70
CA GLY A 283 14.41 5.54 -24.72
C GLY A 283 14.57 4.02 -24.81
N ARG A 284 13.93 3.43 -25.81
CA ARG A 284 13.84 1.98 -26.05
C ARG A 284 15.22 1.30 -25.95
N CYS A 285 15.35 0.40 -24.98
CA CYS A 285 16.52 -0.43 -24.70
C CYS A 285 16.05 -1.79 -24.14
N SER A 286 16.85 -2.84 -24.32
CA SER A 286 16.50 -4.20 -23.89
C SER A 286 17.73 -5.04 -23.53
N TYR A 287 17.44 -6.25 -23.05
CA TYR A 287 18.31 -7.38 -22.90
C TYR A 287 17.58 -8.64 -23.36
N GLU A 288 18.13 -9.37 -24.32
CA GLU A 288 17.78 -10.77 -24.56
C GLU A 288 19.01 -11.49 -25.13
N THR A 289 19.47 -12.54 -24.48
CA THR A 289 20.81 -13.13 -24.73
C THR A 289 20.89 -14.06 -25.92
N ASN A 290 19.79 -14.74 -26.26
CA ASN A 290 19.78 -15.67 -27.39
C ASN A 290 19.67 -14.96 -28.75
N SER A 291 19.41 -13.64 -28.76
CA SER A 291 19.27 -12.86 -30.00
C SER A 291 19.89 -11.45 -29.94
N TYR A 292 20.12 -10.87 -28.75
CA TYR A 292 20.40 -9.43 -28.57
C TYR A 292 21.57 -9.08 -27.58
N GLY A 293 22.35 -10.05 -27.08
CA GLY A 293 23.65 -9.84 -26.41
C GLY A 293 23.72 -9.96 -24.88
N GLN A 294 24.95 -10.01 -24.33
CA GLN A 294 25.31 -10.59 -23.01
C GLN A 294 25.01 -9.79 -21.70
N TYR A 295 24.35 -8.60 -21.67
CA TYR A 295 24.09 -7.89 -20.38
C TYR A 295 22.92 -6.87 -20.36
N THR A 296 22.31 -6.66 -19.18
CA THR A 296 21.10 -5.84 -18.92
C THR A 296 21.36 -4.32 -18.82
N SER A 297 20.54 -3.50 -19.49
CA SER A 297 20.51 -2.03 -19.32
C SER A 297 19.90 -1.65 -17.96
N GLY A 298 20.35 -0.54 -17.38
CA GLY A 298 19.85 -0.15 -16.06
C GLY A 298 20.48 1.07 -15.42
N LEU A 299 19.92 1.44 -14.27
CA LEU A 299 20.36 2.50 -13.39
C LEU A 299 20.59 1.89 -12.01
N GLU A 300 21.84 1.91 -11.55
CA GLU A 300 22.28 1.19 -10.36
C GLU A 300 23.05 2.11 -9.41
N GLY A 301 22.58 2.31 -8.18
CA GLY A 301 23.32 3.08 -7.19
C GLY A 301 23.40 4.59 -7.46
N CYS A 302 22.60 5.14 -8.39
CA CYS A 302 22.67 6.54 -8.77
C CYS A 302 21.94 7.47 -7.78
N ALA A 303 22.36 8.73 -7.73
CA ALA A 303 21.72 9.80 -6.97
C ALA A 303 21.23 10.88 -7.93
N TRP A 304 20.01 11.38 -7.75
CA TRP A 304 19.43 12.42 -8.63
C TRP A 304 18.68 13.48 -7.86
N HIS A 305 19.01 14.74 -8.15
CA HIS A 305 18.35 15.92 -7.62
C HIS A 305 18.30 16.99 -8.72
N PRO A 306 17.10 17.44 -9.14
CA PRO A 306 16.97 18.43 -10.19
C PRO A 306 17.23 19.85 -9.66
N ASN A 307 17.65 20.77 -10.54
CA ASN A 307 17.71 22.19 -10.21
C ASN A 307 16.36 22.91 -10.36
N ASN A 308 15.40 22.24 -11.01
CA ASN A 308 14.02 22.67 -11.15
C ASN A 308 13.09 21.49 -10.85
N SER A 309 12.36 21.58 -9.73
CA SER A 309 11.41 20.55 -9.29
C SER A 309 10.05 20.66 -9.97
N GLY A 310 9.81 21.73 -10.74
CA GLY A 310 8.60 21.92 -11.53
C GLY A 310 8.60 21.15 -12.85
N SER A 311 7.44 21.12 -13.52
CA SER A 311 7.26 20.57 -14.87
C SER A 311 7.76 19.14 -15.06
N ASN A 312 7.14 18.13 -14.43
CA ASN A 312 7.42 16.73 -14.77
C ASN A 312 8.89 16.27 -14.60
N SER A 313 9.70 16.94 -13.76
CA SER A 313 11.08 16.53 -13.52
C SER A 313 11.17 15.11 -12.96
N CYS A 314 11.99 14.28 -13.60
CA CYS A 314 12.11 12.85 -13.30
C CYS A 314 13.38 12.22 -13.86
N ILE A 315 13.73 11.06 -13.30
CA ILE A 315 14.37 10.01 -14.10
C ILE A 315 13.28 9.14 -14.72
N TYR A 316 13.33 8.95 -16.04
CA TYR A 316 12.36 8.11 -16.72
C TYR A 316 12.92 7.13 -17.76
N TRP A 317 12.12 6.08 -17.96
CA TRP A 317 12.32 5.05 -18.97
C TRP A 317 11.07 4.94 -19.82
N ARG A 318 11.28 4.70 -21.11
CA ARG A 318 10.22 4.51 -22.09
C ARG A 318 10.48 3.26 -22.91
N GLU A 319 9.44 2.42 -23.07
CA GLU A 319 9.46 1.30 -24.04
C GLU A 319 10.64 0.36 -23.83
N SER A 320 11.06 0.27 -22.57
CA SER A 320 12.19 -0.54 -22.18
C SER A 320 11.75 -1.96 -21.85
N HIS A 321 12.53 -2.94 -22.29
CA HIS A 321 12.34 -4.33 -21.96
C HIS A 321 13.43 -4.75 -20.99
N TYR A 322 13.09 -5.55 -19.97
CA TYR A 322 14.04 -6.14 -19.04
C TYR A 322 15.04 -5.13 -18.45
N GLN A 323 14.55 -4.09 -17.75
CA GLN A 323 15.40 -3.07 -17.13
C GLN A 323 15.61 -3.33 -15.66
N ARG A 324 16.79 -2.96 -15.17
CA ARG A 324 17.10 -2.95 -13.75
C ARG A 324 17.30 -1.54 -13.22
N MET A 325 16.50 -1.20 -12.23
CA MET A 325 16.58 0.04 -11.49
C MET A 325 16.75 -0.30 -10.03
N SER A 326 17.99 -0.30 -9.57
CA SER A 326 18.28 -0.77 -8.23
C SER A 326 19.15 0.18 -7.44
N ARG A 327 18.89 0.30 -6.15
CA ARG A 327 19.75 1.07 -5.21
C ARG A 327 19.87 2.56 -5.56
N ASN A 328 18.90 3.13 -6.29
CA ASN A 328 18.94 4.54 -6.67
C ASN A 328 18.28 5.42 -5.61
N THR A 329 18.71 6.67 -5.52
CA THR A 329 18.11 7.69 -4.65
C THR A 329 17.69 8.89 -5.47
N CYS A 330 16.41 9.23 -5.45
CA CYS A 330 15.85 10.43 -6.10
C CYS A 330 15.24 11.36 -5.06
N TYR A 331 15.45 12.66 -5.23
CA TYR A 331 14.94 13.67 -4.32
C TYR A 331 14.50 14.94 -5.04
N ASN A 332 13.42 15.55 -4.55
CA ASN A 332 12.92 16.88 -4.96
C ASN A 332 12.50 17.00 -6.43
N GLY A 333 11.98 15.93 -7.04
CA GLY A 333 11.37 15.95 -8.37
C GLY A 333 9.86 16.19 -8.34
N HIS A 334 9.27 16.50 -9.50
CA HIS A 334 7.82 16.40 -9.69
C HIS A 334 7.40 14.93 -9.67
N LEU A 335 8.13 14.14 -10.47
CA LEU A 335 7.98 12.70 -10.66
C LEU A 335 9.34 12.08 -10.39
N ASN A 336 9.69 11.63 -9.19
CA ASN A 336 11.07 11.17 -8.96
C ASN A 336 11.48 10.01 -9.90
N PHE A 337 10.76 8.89 -9.83
CA PHE A 337 10.89 7.80 -10.79
C PHE A 337 9.64 7.73 -11.67
N TRP A 338 9.83 7.70 -12.98
CA TRP A 338 8.74 7.55 -13.93
C TRP A 338 9.03 6.49 -14.99
N ARG A 339 8.13 5.54 -15.17
CA ARG A 339 8.15 4.61 -16.30
C ARG A 339 6.99 4.93 -17.22
N TRP A 340 7.28 5.32 -18.46
CA TRP A 340 6.27 5.74 -19.46
C TRP A 340 6.04 4.68 -20.57
N SER A 341 4.80 4.58 -21.09
CA SER A 341 4.41 3.75 -22.25
C SER A 341 4.40 2.22 -22.03
N SER A 342 4.44 1.41 -23.10
CA SER A 342 4.67 -0.04 -23.02
C SER A 342 6.08 -0.33 -22.51
N GLY A 343 6.35 -1.52 -21.99
CA GLY A 343 7.61 -1.84 -21.34
C GLY A 343 7.41 -2.95 -20.35
N ASN A 344 8.19 -4.01 -20.46
CA ASN A 344 7.90 -5.25 -19.79
C ASN A 344 9.11 -5.67 -18.95
N GLU A 345 8.85 -6.48 -17.93
CA GLU A 345 9.88 -7.11 -17.11
C GLU A 345 10.79 -6.09 -16.39
N LEU A 346 10.19 -5.02 -15.88
CA LEU A 346 10.91 -3.99 -15.13
C LEU A 346 11.19 -4.47 -13.69
N CYS A 347 12.44 -4.37 -13.27
CA CYS A 347 12.85 -4.64 -11.89
C CYS A 347 13.23 -3.32 -11.19
N MET A 348 12.44 -2.90 -10.21
CA MET A 348 12.70 -1.76 -9.33
C MET A 348 12.89 -2.24 -7.90
N THR A 349 14.15 -2.26 -7.44
CA THR A 349 14.55 -2.84 -6.16
C THR A 349 15.38 -1.88 -5.31
N ALA A 350 15.06 -1.76 -4.03
CA ALA A 350 15.85 -0.96 -3.09
C ALA A 350 16.11 0.50 -3.52
N ASN A 351 15.14 1.13 -4.18
CA ASN A 351 15.24 2.54 -4.51
C ASN A 351 14.66 3.40 -3.37
N ILE A 352 15.23 4.59 -3.18
CA ILE A 352 14.79 5.62 -2.24
C ILE A 352 14.22 6.78 -3.05
N SER A 353 13.01 7.22 -2.72
CA SER A 353 12.34 8.35 -3.39
C SER A 353 11.72 9.27 -2.36
N TRP A 354 12.32 10.45 -2.16
CA TRP A 354 11.92 11.39 -1.10
C TRP A 354 11.54 12.75 -1.66
N ARG A 355 10.60 13.44 -0.99
CA ARG A 355 10.15 14.79 -1.32
C ARG A 355 9.79 14.93 -2.81
N ALA A 356 8.58 14.52 -3.19
CA ALA A 356 8.11 14.62 -4.57
C ALA A 356 6.86 15.50 -4.68
N SER A 357 6.87 16.47 -5.58
CA SER A 357 5.74 17.41 -5.70
C SER A 357 4.49 16.80 -6.36
N TYR A 358 4.55 15.55 -6.81
CA TYR A 358 3.41 14.81 -7.34
C TYR A 358 3.54 13.31 -7.04
N CYS A 359 4.57 12.62 -7.54
CA CYS A 359 4.71 11.19 -7.32
C CYS A 359 6.15 10.72 -7.07
N CYS A 360 6.32 9.85 -6.06
CA CYS A 360 7.61 9.20 -5.80
C CYS A 360 7.92 8.11 -6.84
N PHE A 361 6.93 7.28 -7.18
CA PHE A 361 7.04 6.18 -8.14
C PHE A 361 5.83 6.14 -9.09
N TYR A 362 6.00 6.62 -10.31
CA TYR A 362 4.97 6.53 -11.36
C TYR A 362 5.28 5.38 -12.31
N MET A 363 4.37 4.41 -12.37
CA MET A 363 4.40 3.25 -13.25
C MET A 363 3.26 3.31 -14.26
N ASP A 364 3.52 3.78 -15.48
CA ASP A 364 2.47 3.91 -16.51
C ASP A 364 1.98 2.55 -17.01
N GLY A 365 2.88 1.58 -17.10
CA GLY A 365 2.62 0.21 -17.51
C GLY A 365 3.34 -0.78 -16.59
N PHE A 366 2.63 -1.83 -16.22
CA PHE A 366 3.08 -2.80 -15.24
C PHE A 366 2.66 -4.18 -15.76
N TYR A 367 3.57 -4.82 -16.49
CA TYR A 367 3.29 -5.97 -17.36
C TYR A 367 4.31 -7.08 -17.19
N GLU A 368 3.88 -8.31 -17.49
CA GLU A 368 4.69 -9.53 -17.56
C GLU A 368 5.21 -10.08 -16.21
N PRO A 369 5.32 -11.42 -16.08
CA PRO A 369 5.58 -12.10 -14.81
C PRO A 369 6.92 -11.78 -14.16
N ARG A 370 7.90 -11.28 -14.92
CA ARG A 370 9.25 -10.97 -14.40
C ARG A 370 9.37 -9.55 -13.86
N THR A 371 8.32 -8.75 -13.93
CA THR A 371 8.30 -7.43 -13.30
C THR A 371 8.36 -7.59 -11.77
N CYS A 372 9.19 -6.76 -11.13
CA CYS A 372 9.38 -6.77 -9.69
C CYS A 372 9.45 -5.32 -9.20
N PHE A 373 8.62 -5.00 -8.21
CA PHE A 373 8.62 -3.72 -7.52
C PHE A 373 8.70 -4.00 -6.02
N ALA A 374 9.93 -4.04 -5.50
CA ALA A 374 10.16 -4.52 -4.14
C ALA A 374 11.27 -3.81 -3.38
N TYR A 375 11.18 -3.84 -2.05
CA TYR A 375 12.21 -3.27 -1.16
C TYR A 375 12.41 -1.76 -1.34
N ASN A 376 11.49 -1.06 -1.98
CA ASN A 376 11.63 0.38 -2.20
C ASN A 376 11.16 1.16 -0.97
N HIS A 377 11.73 2.34 -0.80
CA HIS A 377 11.35 3.27 0.26
C HIS A 377 10.89 4.60 -0.35
N ALA A 378 9.73 5.09 0.08
CA ALA A 378 9.19 6.37 -0.35
C ALA A 378 8.74 7.18 0.86
N SER A 379 8.94 8.50 0.80
CA SER A 379 8.29 9.40 1.76
C SER A 379 8.10 10.80 1.21
N ARG A 380 7.09 11.48 1.74
CA ARG A 380 6.79 12.90 1.44
C ARG A 380 6.54 13.18 -0.04
N SER A 381 5.59 12.48 -0.64
CA SER A 381 4.98 12.96 -1.88
C SER A 381 3.82 13.89 -1.58
N ASP A 382 3.54 14.84 -2.47
CA ASP A 382 2.27 15.58 -2.49
C ASP A 382 1.11 14.60 -2.72
N ASP A 383 0.99 14.06 -3.94
CA ASP A 383 -0.16 13.25 -4.32
C ASP A 383 0.00 11.75 -4.04
N TYR A 384 1.07 11.13 -4.53
CA TYR A 384 1.19 9.67 -4.57
C TYR A 384 2.57 9.15 -4.19
N GLY A 385 2.63 8.28 -3.18
CA GLY A 385 3.83 7.46 -2.93
C GLY A 385 4.11 6.54 -4.12
N MET A 386 3.08 5.86 -4.61
CA MET A 386 3.12 5.11 -5.85
C MET A 386 1.85 5.31 -6.66
N PHE A 387 2.02 5.49 -7.97
CA PHE A 387 0.95 5.56 -8.93
C PHE A 387 1.16 4.51 -10.02
N ILE A 388 0.24 3.55 -10.13
CA ILE A 388 0.23 2.57 -11.22
C ILE A 388 -0.94 2.89 -12.17
N TYR A 389 -0.65 3.23 -13.42
CA TYR A 389 -1.67 3.65 -14.39
C TYR A 389 -2.22 2.51 -15.27
N HIS A 390 -1.41 1.48 -15.52
CA HIS A 390 -1.87 0.25 -16.18
C HIS A 390 -1.21 -0.96 -15.55
N GLY A 391 -2.04 -1.88 -15.05
CA GLY A 391 -1.58 -3.13 -14.44
C GLY A 391 -2.38 -4.32 -14.96
N ARG A 392 -2.00 -4.85 -16.11
CA ARG A 392 -2.84 -5.85 -16.82
C ARG A 392 -2.44 -7.31 -16.58
N ASP A 393 -1.35 -7.54 -15.87
CA ASP A 393 -0.88 -8.87 -15.52
C ASP A 393 -0.91 -9.06 -14.00
N HIS A 394 -1.37 -10.21 -13.52
CA HIS A 394 -1.45 -10.53 -12.09
C HIS A 394 -0.22 -11.29 -11.58
N GLN A 395 0.71 -11.66 -12.46
CA GLN A 395 1.90 -12.45 -12.10
C GLN A 395 3.08 -11.59 -11.63
N VAL A 396 2.87 -10.28 -11.44
CA VAL A 396 3.91 -9.32 -11.09
C VAL A 396 4.19 -9.30 -9.58
N GLU A 397 5.47 -9.21 -9.19
CA GLU A 397 5.88 -9.13 -7.78
C GLU A 397 5.80 -7.69 -7.25
N VAL A 398 4.88 -7.40 -6.32
CA VAL A 398 4.83 -6.12 -5.58
C VAL A 398 4.85 -6.38 -4.09
N ARG A 399 6.03 -6.21 -3.47
CA ARG A 399 6.21 -6.58 -2.07
C ARG A 399 7.29 -5.82 -1.33
N HIS A 400 7.25 -5.83 0.00
CA HIS A 400 8.30 -5.22 0.84
C HIS A 400 8.55 -3.75 0.51
N ASN A 401 7.55 -2.99 0.06
CA ASN A 401 7.71 -1.55 -0.11
C ASN A 401 7.34 -0.84 1.19
N TYR A 402 8.14 0.14 1.60
CA TYR A 402 8.00 0.87 2.85
C TYR A 402 7.73 2.34 2.55
N PHE A 403 6.46 2.74 2.52
CA PHE A 403 6.04 4.09 2.14
C PHE A 403 5.40 4.82 3.32
N THR A 404 5.91 6.01 3.64
CA THR A 404 5.46 6.75 4.83
C THR A 404 5.37 8.25 4.61
N HIS A 405 4.54 8.91 5.42
CA HIS A 405 4.44 10.37 5.49
C HIS A 405 4.10 11.01 4.14
N HIS A 406 3.07 10.49 3.45
CA HIS A 406 2.61 11.06 2.18
C HIS A 406 1.52 12.09 2.45
N GLU A 407 1.64 13.29 1.87
CA GLU A 407 0.64 14.33 2.11
C GLU A 407 -0.75 13.88 1.69
N ASN A 408 -0.86 13.16 0.57
CA ASN A 408 -2.14 12.62 0.14
C ASN A 408 -2.16 11.09 0.31
N ARG A 409 -1.78 10.30 -0.70
CA ARG A 409 -1.95 8.83 -0.68
C ARG A 409 -0.61 8.11 -0.78
N PRO A 410 -0.42 6.96 -0.12
CA PRO A 410 0.74 6.12 -0.36
C PRO A 410 0.62 5.39 -1.71
N PHE A 411 -0.59 5.27 -2.24
CA PHE A 411 -0.90 4.42 -3.37
C PHE A 411 -2.14 4.90 -4.15
N TYR A 412 -2.02 4.92 -5.47
CA TYR A 412 -3.12 5.07 -6.41
C TYR A 412 -2.98 4.11 -7.59
N TRP A 413 -4.07 3.45 -7.99
CA TRP A 413 -4.08 2.54 -9.14
C TRP A 413 -5.23 2.84 -10.10
N TYR A 414 -4.91 2.94 -11.40
CA TYR A 414 -5.85 3.04 -12.51
C TYR A 414 -5.72 1.88 -13.53
N TYR A 415 -6.80 1.50 -14.22
CA TYR A 415 -6.85 0.46 -15.27
C TYR A 415 -6.07 -0.86 -15.00
N GLN A 416 -6.56 -1.67 -14.06
CA GLN A 416 -5.95 -2.93 -13.68
C GLN A 416 -6.81 -4.17 -13.90
N THR A 417 -6.14 -5.32 -13.94
CA THR A 417 -6.75 -6.65 -13.88
C THR A 417 -7.39 -6.91 -12.51
N GLN A 418 -8.29 -7.89 -12.44
CA GLN A 418 -8.96 -8.26 -11.19
C GLN A 418 -8.08 -9.16 -10.31
N ASN A 419 -8.18 -8.97 -8.99
CA ASN A 419 -7.47 -9.74 -7.96
C ASN A 419 -5.95 -9.59 -8.04
N PHE A 420 -5.46 -8.38 -8.30
CA PHE A 420 -4.03 -8.11 -8.23
C PHE A 420 -3.55 -8.28 -6.78
N LEU A 421 -2.48 -9.05 -6.56
CA LEU A 421 -1.94 -9.33 -5.23
C LEU A 421 -0.69 -8.48 -4.95
N MET A 422 -0.72 -7.78 -3.82
CA MET A 422 0.44 -7.11 -3.24
C MET A 422 0.70 -7.71 -1.86
N GLU A 423 1.95 -7.97 -1.50
CA GLU A 423 2.26 -8.66 -0.24
C GLU A 423 3.28 -7.88 0.61
N ARG A 424 3.17 -7.90 1.95
CA ARG A 424 4.22 -7.38 2.85
C ARG A 424 4.63 -5.94 2.55
N ASN A 425 3.68 -5.09 2.18
CA ASN A 425 3.97 -3.66 2.07
C ASN A 425 3.69 -2.99 3.41
N TYR A 426 4.46 -1.95 3.74
CA TYR A 426 4.30 -1.14 4.92
C TYR A 426 3.89 0.26 4.49
N PHE A 427 2.63 0.60 4.74
CA PHE A 427 2.08 1.92 4.45
C PHE A 427 1.59 2.55 5.75
N ASN A 428 2.12 3.71 6.10
CA ASN A 428 1.75 4.42 7.31
C ASN A 428 1.85 5.94 7.11
N TYR A 429 1.16 6.73 7.94
CA TYR A 429 1.18 8.19 7.91
C TYR A 429 0.83 8.75 6.51
N TYR A 430 -0.46 8.69 6.17
CA TYR A 430 -0.97 9.27 4.93
C TYR A 430 -2.31 9.94 5.16
N ARG A 431 -2.60 11.01 4.43
CA ARG A 431 -3.86 11.73 4.63
C ARG A 431 -5.05 10.96 4.12
N TYR A 432 -4.95 10.43 2.91
CA TYR A 432 -6.02 9.69 2.26
C TYR A 432 -5.66 8.22 2.12
N TRP A 433 -6.66 7.37 2.34
CA TRP A 433 -6.52 5.95 2.10
C TRP A 433 -6.20 5.64 0.62
N PRO A 434 -5.47 4.53 0.37
CA PRO A 434 -5.18 4.04 -0.98
C PRO A 434 -6.41 4.05 -1.87
N HIS A 435 -6.26 4.51 -3.12
CA HIS A 435 -7.41 4.63 -4.02
C HIS A 435 -7.24 3.79 -5.29
N ILE A 436 -8.34 3.19 -5.72
CA ILE A 436 -8.50 2.55 -7.01
C ILE A 436 -9.53 3.34 -7.83
N GLY A 437 -9.14 3.83 -9.01
CA GLY A 437 -10.06 4.55 -9.87
C GLY A 437 -11.05 3.65 -10.63
N ARG A 438 -12.06 4.29 -11.24
CA ARG A 438 -13.10 3.59 -12.03
C ARG A 438 -12.52 2.77 -13.17
N GLY A 439 -13.14 1.61 -13.43
CA GLY A 439 -12.70 0.68 -14.47
C GLY A 439 -11.51 -0.21 -14.07
N GLY A 440 -11.06 -0.09 -12.82
CA GLY A 440 -10.07 -0.98 -12.24
C GLY A 440 -10.67 -2.27 -11.66
N GLY A 441 -9.89 -3.35 -11.62
CA GLY A 441 -10.18 -4.59 -10.88
C GLY A 441 -9.83 -4.55 -9.39
N ASP A 442 -10.36 -5.48 -8.60
CA ASP A 442 -10.11 -5.52 -7.14
C ASP A 442 -8.61 -5.77 -6.83
N VAL A 443 -8.08 -5.11 -5.79
CA VAL A 443 -6.68 -5.29 -5.32
C VAL A 443 -6.68 -5.93 -3.94
N ILE A 444 -5.80 -6.90 -3.74
CA ILE A 444 -5.63 -7.64 -2.50
C ILE A 444 -4.26 -7.29 -1.92
N HIS A 445 -4.24 -6.78 -0.70
CA HIS A 445 -3.04 -6.60 0.09
C HIS A 445 -2.95 -7.71 1.13
N LEU A 446 -2.05 -8.66 0.93
CA LEU A 446 -1.83 -9.78 1.84
C LEU A 446 -0.70 -9.45 2.82
N ASN A 447 -0.88 -9.77 4.10
CA ASN A 447 0.15 -9.62 5.13
C ASN A 447 0.82 -8.23 5.08
N SER A 448 0.05 -7.16 4.95
CA SER A 448 0.55 -5.80 4.75
C SER A 448 0.06 -4.88 5.87
N TYR A 449 0.84 -3.85 6.18
CA TYR A 449 0.52 -2.86 7.20
C TYR A 449 -0.12 -1.61 6.59
N PHE A 450 -1.24 -1.19 7.19
CA PHE A 450 -2.10 -0.06 6.84
C PHE A 450 -2.73 0.59 8.09
N GLY A 451 -2.18 0.40 9.29
CA GLY A 451 -2.65 1.06 10.51
C GLY A 451 -2.25 2.52 10.50
N ASN A 452 -2.95 3.38 9.77
CA ASN A 452 -2.56 4.77 9.53
C ASN A 452 -2.44 5.56 10.83
N GLY A 453 -1.21 5.92 11.19
CA GLY A 453 -0.87 6.62 12.42
C GLY A 453 -1.33 8.08 12.46
N TRP A 454 -1.95 8.61 11.42
CA TRP A 454 -2.56 9.94 11.41
C TRP A 454 -4.06 9.95 11.65
N ASP A 455 -4.69 8.77 11.70
CA ASP A 455 -6.14 8.62 11.71
C ASP A 455 -6.63 7.59 12.74
N ILE A 456 -7.95 7.45 12.84
CA ILE A 456 -8.61 6.68 13.90
C ILE A 456 -8.38 5.16 13.82
N THR A 457 -7.85 4.64 12.71
CA THR A 457 -7.59 3.20 12.56
C THR A 457 -6.50 2.67 13.49
N THR A 458 -5.71 3.57 14.10
CA THR A 458 -4.76 3.25 15.17
C THR A 458 -5.17 3.77 16.54
N GLY A 459 -6.35 4.37 16.65
CA GLY A 459 -6.78 5.11 17.84
C GLY A 459 -6.26 6.55 17.92
N ASN A 460 -5.52 7.03 16.92
CA ASN A 460 -5.08 8.43 16.86
C ASN A 460 -6.17 9.32 16.21
N THR A 461 -6.21 10.60 16.54
CA THR A 461 -7.15 11.57 15.93
C THR A 461 -6.44 12.83 15.41
N SER A 462 -5.11 12.80 15.35
CA SER A 462 -4.29 13.91 14.89
C SER A 462 -3.26 13.45 13.86
N PRO A 463 -3.12 14.16 12.74
CA PRO A 463 -3.85 15.37 12.33
C PRO A 463 -5.27 15.11 11.79
N ILE A 464 -5.75 13.86 11.73
CA ILE A 464 -7.03 13.51 11.10
C ILE A 464 -7.99 12.91 12.11
N ASN A 465 -9.12 13.60 12.32
CA ASN A 465 -10.15 13.20 13.28
C ASN A 465 -11.22 12.30 12.66
N GLY A 466 -10.83 11.09 12.24
CA GLY A 466 -11.71 10.10 11.59
C GLY A 466 -10.97 9.36 10.48
N ILE A 467 -11.63 9.09 9.35
CA ILE A 467 -10.98 8.48 8.17
C ILE A 467 -11.17 9.36 6.94
N TYR A 468 -10.07 9.61 6.23
CA TYR A 468 -10.10 10.30 4.95
C TYR A 468 -9.87 9.32 3.80
N ILE A 469 -10.83 9.16 2.89
CA ILE A 469 -10.71 8.26 1.74
C ILE A 469 -10.65 9.07 0.45
N ASN A 470 -11.51 10.09 0.32
CA ASN A 470 -11.62 10.94 -0.86
C ASN A 470 -11.56 10.11 -2.16
N SER A 471 -12.60 9.28 -2.34
CA SER A 471 -12.75 8.37 -3.46
C SER A 471 -14.10 8.60 -4.16
N ASP A 472 -14.30 7.95 -5.29
CA ASP A 472 -15.55 7.99 -6.05
C ASP A 472 -16.75 7.63 -5.17
N SER A 473 -17.75 8.51 -5.10
CA SER A 473 -19.01 8.26 -4.39
C SER A 473 -19.70 6.97 -4.85
N LEU A 474 -20.45 6.31 -3.96
CA LEU A 474 -21.32 5.20 -4.33
C LEU A 474 -22.36 5.66 -5.38
N ARG A 475 -22.22 5.20 -6.62
CA ARG A 475 -23.16 5.46 -7.72
C ARG A 475 -23.54 4.17 -8.45
N PRO A 476 -24.51 3.40 -7.92
CA PRO A 476 -24.90 2.11 -8.49
C PRO A 476 -25.35 2.18 -9.95
N ASP A 477 -25.86 3.32 -10.41
CA ASP A 477 -26.23 3.58 -11.82
C ASP A 477 -25.05 3.65 -12.78
N ARG A 478 -23.87 4.03 -12.28
CA ARG A 478 -22.65 4.15 -13.09
C ARG A 478 -21.71 2.98 -12.86
N ASN A 479 -21.72 2.44 -11.64
CA ASN A 479 -20.93 1.28 -11.27
C ASN A 479 -21.67 0.47 -10.19
N ALA A 480 -22.24 -0.66 -10.60
CA ALA A 480 -23.05 -1.50 -9.72
C ALA A 480 -22.24 -2.15 -8.59
N ARG A 481 -20.95 -2.36 -8.85
CA ARG A 481 -20.01 -2.95 -7.91
C ARG A 481 -18.77 -2.09 -7.82
N MET A 482 -18.57 -1.45 -6.68
CA MET A 482 -17.41 -0.62 -6.46
C MET A 482 -16.15 -1.48 -6.47
N THR A 483 -15.12 -1.02 -7.19
CA THR A 483 -13.80 -1.62 -7.11
C THR A 483 -13.26 -1.41 -5.71
N ARG A 484 -12.75 -2.48 -5.10
CA ARG A 484 -12.35 -2.47 -3.69
C ARG A 484 -10.88 -2.85 -3.49
N CYS A 485 -10.28 -2.22 -2.50
CA CYS A 485 -9.07 -2.72 -1.87
C CYS A 485 -9.47 -3.65 -0.72
N THR A 486 -8.82 -4.80 -0.61
CA THR A 486 -8.99 -5.75 0.50
C THR A 486 -7.64 -5.99 1.15
N SER A 487 -7.51 -5.71 2.44
CA SER A 487 -6.37 -6.10 3.25
C SER A 487 -6.69 -7.39 4.01
N VAL A 488 -5.97 -8.46 3.66
CA VAL A 488 -6.09 -9.79 4.27
C VAL A 488 -4.90 -10.00 5.19
N ASN A 489 -5.16 -10.44 6.42
CA ASN A 489 -4.23 -10.38 7.54
C ASN A 489 -3.73 -8.94 7.74
N HIS A 490 -4.70 -8.03 7.89
CA HIS A 490 -4.46 -6.60 8.04
C HIS A 490 -3.50 -6.34 9.22
N ASN A 491 -2.47 -5.52 8.98
CA ASN A 491 -1.40 -5.25 9.94
C ASN A 491 -0.71 -6.53 10.44
N PHE A 492 -0.58 -7.53 9.55
CA PHE A 492 -0.05 -8.87 9.80
C PHE A 492 -0.89 -9.77 10.71
N LYS A 493 -1.95 -9.26 11.35
CA LYS A 493 -2.79 -10.00 12.30
C LYS A 493 -3.60 -11.09 11.59
N GLU A 494 -3.52 -12.32 12.06
CA GLU A 494 -4.19 -13.45 11.40
C GLU A 494 -5.71 -13.33 11.42
N GLY A 495 -6.34 -13.40 10.25
CA GLY A 495 -7.80 -13.32 10.11
C GLY A 495 -8.35 -11.89 10.11
N ALA A 496 -7.57 -10.91 10.56
CA ALA A 496 -7.95 -9.51 10.46
C ALA A 496 -8.17 -9.12 8.99
N THR A 497 -9.37 -8.60 8.70
CA THR A 497 -9.78 -8.26 7.33
C THR A 497 -10.36 -6.86 7.31
N VAL A 498 -9.80 -6.04 6.43
CA VAL A 498 -10.23 -4.66 6.21
C VAL A 498 -10.51 -4.47 4.73
N GLU A 499 -11.60 -3.77 4.42
CA GLU A 499 -11.93 -3.38 3.05
C GLU A 499 -12.21 -1.90 3.00
N TRP A 500 -11.86 -1.27 1.90
CA TRP A 500 -12.23 0.12 1.65
C TRP A 500 -12.45 0.35 0.16
N ALA A 501 -13.40 1.22 -0.11
CA ALA A 501 -13.70 1.79 -1.41
C ALA A 501 -14.64 2.96 -1.17
N GLY A 502 -14.92 3.76 -2.20
CA GLY A 502 -16.26 4.33 -2.29
C GLY A 502 -16.75 5.20 -1.14
N GLN A 503 -15.84 5.97 -0.51
CA GLN A 503 -16.11 6.80 0.67
C GLN A 503 -16.48 6.02 1.94
N TRP A 504 -16.15 4.73 2.01
CA TRP A 504 -16.28 3.90 3.21
C TRP A 504 -15.05 3.04 3.46
N TRP A 505 -14.86 2.73 4.73
CA TRP A 505 -13.87 1.80 5.24
C TRP A 505 -14.58 0.84 6.17
N LYS A 506 -14.24 -0.44 6.16
CA LYS A 506 -14.83 -1.41 7.07
C LYS A 506 -13.84 -2.47 7.54
N GLU A 507 -14.05 -2.94 8.76
CA GLU A 507 -13.35 -4.08 9.36
C GLU A 507 -14.34 -5.13 9.86
N TRP A 508 -13.92 -6.39 9.87
CA TRP A 508 -14.73 -7.45 10.49
C TRP A 508 -14.49 -7.47 12.00
N ASP A 509 -15.57 -7.34 12.76
CA ASP A 509 -15.58 -7.49 14.21
C ASP A 509 -16.18 -8.86 14.55
N GLU A 510 -15.34 -9.73 15.13
CA GLU A 510 -15.71 -11.10 15.50
C GLU A 510 -16.66 -11.15 16.70
N ASP A 511 -16.51 -10.25 17.67
CA ASP A 511 -17.35 -10.20 18.87
C ASP A 511 -18.76 -9.75 18.50
N GLU A 512 -18.85 -8.77 17.61
CA GLU A 512 -20.11 -8.33 17.04
C GLU A 512 -20.60 -9.22 15.91
N ALA A 513 -19.80 -10.17 15.39
CA ALA A 513 -20.08 -10.94 14.17
C ALA A 513 -20.69 -10.07 13.05
N ALA A 514 -20.08 -8.91 12.82
CA ALA A 514 -20.59 -7.84 11.97
C ALA A 514 -19.42 -7.05 11.35
N TRP A 515 -19.68 -6.39 10.23
CA TRP A 515 -18.74 -5.41 9.68
C TRP A 515 -18.91 -4.09 10.41
N ARG A 516 -17.83 -3.55 10.96
CA ARG A 516 -17.78 -2.18 11.49
C ARG A 516 -17.40 -1.24 10.36
N TYR A 517 -18.31 -0.35 9.99
CA TYR A 517 -18.15 0.65 8.94
C TYR A 517 -17.81 2.02 9.53
N ARG A 518 -16.91 2.72 8.86
CA ARG A 518 -16.61 4.14 9.00
C ARG A 518 -16.76 4.80 7.63
N ARG A 519 -17.23 6.03 7.60
CA ARG A 519 -17.39 6.79 6.35
C ARG A 519 -16.29 7.85 6.20
N ASP A 520 -16.15 8.32 4.99
CA ASP A 520 -15.26 9.40 4.60
C ASP A 520 -15.61 10.75 5.26
N LEU A 521 -14.56 11.51 5.60
CA LEU A 521 -14.65 12.87 6.13
C LEU A 521 -14.83 13.95 5.04
N SER A 522 -14.43 13.73 3.78
CA SER A 522 -14.48 14.81 2.74
C SER A 522 -15.87 15.21 2.31
N SER A 523 -16.82 14.28 2.40
CA SER A 523 -17.98 14.33 1.53
C SER A 523 -19.24 13.73 2.13
N SER A 524 -20.35 14.42 1.91
CA SER A 524 -21.71 13.96 2.22
C SER A 524 -22.29 13.10 1.08
N ASN A 525 -21.51 12.77 0.06
CA ASN A 525 -21.91 11.80 -0.94
C ASN A 525 -22.16 10.42 -0.29
N TRP A 526 -22.90 9.58 -1.00
CA TRP A 526 -23.28 8.25 -0.52
C TRP A 526 -22.06 7.37 -0.26
N ALA A 527 -21.94 6.93 0.99
CA ALA A 527 -20.96 5.96 1.47
C ALA A 527 -21.69 4.67 1.85
N GLY A 528 -21.30 3.56 1.23
CA GLY A 528 -21.83 2.22 1.53
C GLY A 528 -21.30 1.19 0.54
N ASP A 529 -21.32 -0.09 0.95
CA ASP A 529 -20.92 -1.20 0.08
C ASP A 529 -22.15 -1.84 -0.57
N THR A 530 -22.04 -2.17 -1.85
CA THR A 530 -23.17 -2.71 -2.63
C THR A 530 -23.14 -4.21 -2.76
N GLU A 531 -24.33 -4.77 -2.70
CA GLU A 531 -24.63 -6.15 -3.05
C GLU A 531 -25.60 -6.17 -4.23
N SER A 532 -25.48 -7.16 -5.11
CA SER A 532 -26.33 -7.27 -6.29
C SER A 532 -26.78 -8.70 -6.55
N MET A 533 -28.00 -8.88 -7.04
CA MET A 533 -28.55 -10.19 -7.37
C MET A 533 -29.37 -10.13 -8.66
N LEU A 534 -29.31 -11.16 -9.49
CA LEU A 534 -30.23 -11.35 -10.60
C LEU A 534 -31.62 -11.71 -10.09
N VAL A 535 -32.62 -10.92 -10.48
CA VAL A 535 -34.03 -11.13 -10.15
C VAL A 535 -34.78 -11.54 -11.41
N PRO A 536 -35.38 -12.75 -11.46
CA PRO A 536 -36.16 -13.17 -12.62
C PRO A 536 -37.51 -12.45 -12.69
N ALA A 537 -38.07 -12.31 -13.88
CA ALA A 537 -39.40 -11.76 -14.12
C ALA A 537 -40.47 -12.47 -13.27
N GLY A 538 -41.36 -11.66 -12.71
CA GLY A 538 -42.45 -12.09 -11.83
C GLY A 538 -42.03 -12.42 -10.38
N ALA A 539 -40.78 -12.18 -9.98
CA ALA A 539 -40.32 -12.42 -8.61
C ALA A 539 -40.48 -11.20 -7.69
N THR A 540 -40.92 -11.43 -6.45
CA THR A 540 -40.91 -10.45 -5.37
C THR A 540 -39.57 -10.50 -4.65
N VAL A 541 -38.96 -9.34 -4.37
CA VAL A 541 -37.67 -9.25 -3.66
C VAL A 541 -37.88 -8.78 -2.23
N TYR A 542 -37.21 -9.44 -1.29
CA TYR A 542 -37.22 -9.15 0.13
C TYR A 542 -35.80 -8.80 0.58
N VAL A 543 -35.61 -7.57 1.07
CA VAL A 543 -34.32 -7.07 1.56
C VAL A 543 -34.44 -6.78 3.05
N ALA A 544 -33.45 -7.19 3.83
CA ALA A 544 -33.34 -6.79 5.23
C ALA A 544 -31.90 -6.46 5.61
N ALA A 545 -31.74 -5.46 6.45
CA ALA A 545 -30.46 -5.08 7.06
C ALA A 545 -30.65 -4.86 8.56
N GLU A 546 -29.61 -5.15 9.32
CA GLU A 546 -29.56 -5.01 10.77
C GLU A 546 -28.27 -4.29 11.13
N ILE A 547 -28.41 -3.10 11.72
CA ILE A 547 -27.28 -2.24 12.07
C ILE A 547 -27.34 -1.80 13.53
N LYS A 548 -26.16 -1.49 14.08
CA LYS A 548 -25.97 -0.84 15.37
C LYS A 548 -25.04 0.35 15.21
N LEU A 549 -25.55 1.56 15.43
CA LEU A 549 -24.78 2.80 15.40
C LEU A 549 -23.97 2.95 16.68
N THR A 550 -22.84 3.65 16.56
CA THR A 550 -22.01 4.05 17.69
C THR A 550 -22.80 4.94 18.66
N SER A 551 -22.56 4.79 19.97
CA SER A 551 -23.18 5.65 20.98
C SER A 551 -22.82 7.12 20.71
N GLY A 552 -23.82 8.02 20.74
CA GLY A 552 -23.61 9.45 20.47
C GLY A 552 -23.50 9.84 19.00
N PHE A 553 -23.89 8.95 18.07
CA PHE A 553 -23.93 9.20 16.62
C PHE A 553 -24.57 10.56 16.27
N SER A 554 -23.85 11.39 15.53
CA SER A 554 -24.21 12.80 15.28
C SER A 554 -24.61 13.10 13.83
N GLY A 555 -24.44 12.14 12.92
CA GLY A 555 -24.86 12.27 11.52
C GLY A 555 -26.31 11.90 11.24
N ASN A 556 -26.72 12.08 9.99
CA ASN A 556 -28.01 11.57 9.50
C ASN A 556 -28.06 10.05 9.66
N MET A 557 -29.21 9.55 10.11
CA MET A 557 -29.43 8.11 10.23
C MET A 557 -29.17 7.43 8.89
N PRO A 558 -28.34 6.37 8.84
CA PRO A 558 -28.18 5.58 7.64
C PRO A 558 -29.52 5.02 7.16
N PHE A 559 -29.59 4.62 5.90
CA PHE A 559 -30.79 4.03 5.33
C PHE A 559 -30.46 2.77 4.54
N LEU A 560 -31.39 1.81 4.56
CA LEU A 560 -31.37 0.66 3.67
C LEU A 560 -31.93 1.10 2.31
N MET A 561 -31.22 0.82 1.24
CA MET A 561 -31.59 1.14 -0.13
C MET A 561 -31.69 -0.11 -0.99
N ALA A 562 -32.64 -0.12 -1.92
CA ALA A 562 -32.76 -1.09 -2.99
C ALA A 562 -33.14 -0.40 -4.31
N ARG A 563 -32.46 -0.75 -5.42
CA ARG A 563 -32.73 -0.16 -6.74
C ARG A 563 -32.32 -1.06 -7.91
N THR A 564 -32.82 -0.76 -9.11
CA THR A 564 -32.31 -1.36 -10.35
C THR A 564 -30.93 -0.83 -10.73
N GLN A 565 -30.07 -1.71 -11.23
CA GLN A 565 -28.69 -1.39 -11.63
C GLN A 565 -28.58 -0.38 -12.80
N GLN A 566 -29.33 -0.58 -13.89
CA GLN A 566 -29.02 0.08 -15.18
C GLN A 566 -29.73 1.42 -15.43
N GLN A 567 -30.28 2.08 -14.42
CA GLN A 567 -31.13 3.26 -14.64
C GLN A 567 -30.83 4.45 -13.74
N HIS A 568 -30.37 5.54 -14.36
CA HIS A 568 -30.11 6.83 -13.71
C HIS A 568 -31.39 7.46 -13.16
N ASN A 569 -32.51 7.28 -13.87
CA ASN A 569 -33.77 7.99 -13.60
C ASN A 569 -34.53 7.41 -12.40
N ARG A 570 -34.18 6.21 -11.91
CA ARG A 570 -34.73 5.64 -10.66
C ARG A 570 -36.28 5.58 -10.64
N GLY A 571 -36.92 5.39 -11.79
CA GLY A 571 -38.38 5.45 -11.92
C GLY A 571 -38.96 6.85 -12.17
N ALA A 572 -38.16 7.92 -12.13
CA ALA A 572 -38.57 9.26 -12.54
C ALA A 572 -38.94 9.26 -14.04
N TYR A 573 -39.94 10.07 -14.41
CA TYR A 573 -40.61 10.18 -15.72
C TYR A 573 -41.85 9.29 -15.97
N LEU A 574 -42.45 8.70 -14.93
CA LEU A 574 -43.76 8.03 -15.05
C LEU A 574 -44.87 8.98 -15.57
N THR A 575 -44.72 10.29 -15.34
CA THR A 575 -45.73 11.34 -15.59
C THR A 575 -45.27 12.42 -16.59
N GLY A 576 -43.98 12.46 -16.99
CA GLY A 576 -43.46 13.40 -17.99
C GLY A 576 -41.99 13.81 -17.81
N PRO A 577 -41.31 14.37 -18.84
CA PRO A 577 -39.85 14.60 -18.89
C PRO A 577 -39.30 15.68 -17.95
N THR A 578 -40.15 16.39 -17.22
CA THR A 578 -39.79 17.45 -16.27
C THR A 578 -39.96 17.03 -14.81
N ASP A 579 -40.43 15.80 -14.55
CA ASP A 579 -40.62 15.32 -13.18
C ASP A 579 -39.27 15.03 -12.51
N THR A 580 -39.08 15.57 -11.30
CA THR A 580 -37.87 15.44 -10.48
C THR A 580 -38.05 14.48 -9.32
N SER A 581 -39.25 13.93 -9.14
CA SER A 581 -39.60 13.04 -8.02
C SER A 581 -39.34 11.57 -8.35
N TYR A 582 -38.85 10.81 -7.35
CA TYR A 582 -38.61 9.37 -7.47
C TYR A 582 -39.93 8.61 -7.32
N SER A 583 -40.28 7.78 -8.30
CA SER A 583 -41.46 6.91 -8.19
C SER A 583 -41.19 5.79 -7.18
N PRO A 584 -42.03 5.65 -6.14
CA PRO A 584 -41.86 4.59 -5.15
C PRO A 584 -42.05 3.20 -5.79
N SER A 585 -41.43 2.16 -5.23
CA SER A 585 -41.55 0.77 -5.74
C SER A 585 -42.99 0.23 -5.79
N SER A 586 -43.92 0.87 -5.10
CA SER A 586 -45.35 0.56 -5.14
C SER A 586 -46.06 0.99 -6.43
N GLU A 587 -45.50 1.92 -7.21
CA GLU A 587 -46.12 2.49 -8.42
C GLU A 587 -45.76 1.76 -9.73
N ASN A 588 -45.10 0.60 -9.61
CA ASN A 588 -44.82 -0.41 -10.63
C ASN A 588 -44.92 0.02 -12.11
N PRO A 589 -43.92 0.76 -12.64
CA PRO A 589 -43.80 0.93 -14.07
C PRO A 589 -43.42 -0.41 -14.71
N ASP A 590 -44.39 -1.12 -15.29
CA ASP A 590 -44.20 -2.34 -16.09
C ASP A 590 -43.48 -2.08 -17.44
N GLY A 591 -42.62 -1.07 -17.50
CA GLY A 591 -41.88 -0.64 -18.69
C GLY A 591 -40.37 -0.76 -18.49
N TYR A 592 -39.70 -1.53 -19.35
CA TYR A 592 -38.25 -1.42 -19.51
C TYR A 592 -37.95 -0.20 -20.41
N PRO A 593 -37.05 0.73 -20.03
CA PRO A 593 -36.12 0.65 -18.92
C PRO A 593 -36.42 1.69 -17.81
N MET A 594 -37.59 1.66 -17.16
CA MET A 594 -37.99 2.73 -16.24
C MET A 594 -37.32 2.64 -14.85
N GLY A 595 -36.94 1.44 -14.40
CA GLY A 595 -36.22 1.22 -13.14
C GLY A 595 -37.06 1.49 -11.87
N HIS A 596 -36.51 1.17 -10.69
CA HIS A 596 -37.16 1.43 -9.40
C HIS A 596 -36.15 1.81 -8.31
N TYR A 597 -36.63 2.50 -7.28
CA TYR A 597 -35.88 2.89 -6.09
C TYR A 597 -36.77 2.80 -4.85
N ALA A 598 -36.28 2.13 -3.82
CA ALA A 598 -36.90 2.08 -2.50
C ALA A 598 -35.83 2.31 -1.44
N ASN A 599 -36.19 3.03 -0.38
CA ASN A 599 -35.33 3.20 0.79
C ASN A 599 -36.15 3.25 2.08
N VAL A 600 -35.49 2.93 3.19
CA VAL A 600 -36.05 3.09 4.54
C VAL A 600 -34.92 3.48 5.48
N ALA A 601 -35.08 4.62 6.17
CA ALA A 601 -34.10 5.10 7.15
C ALA A 601 -34.17 4.28 8.45
N PHE A 602 -33.00 4.05 9.06
CA PHE A 602 -32.90 3.62 10.44
C PHE A 602 -33.30 4.76 11.38
N THR A 603 -33.52 4.45 12.66
CA THR A 603 -33.97 5.39 13.68
C THR A 603 -32.98 5.47 14.83
N SER A 604 -33.27 6.33 15.80
CA SER A 604 -32.49 6.41 17.05
C SER A 604 -32.44 5.09 17.82
N SER A 605 -33.34 4.13 17.53
CA SER A 605 -33.31 2.78 18.11
C SER A 605 -32.03 2.00 17.73
N ALA A 606 -31.36 2.38 16.64
CA ALA A 606 -30.09 1.78 16.24
C ALA A 606 -28.89 2.29 17.07
N ILE A 607 -29.04 3.35 17.87
CA ILE A 607 -27.94 3.92 18.66
C ILE A 607 -27.62 3.00 19.85
N GLY A 608 -26.43 2.41 19.86
CA GLY A 608 -25.99 1.50 20.91
C GLY A 608 -26.72 0.15 20.94
N SER A 609 -27.64 -0.12 20.01
CA SER A 609 -28.40 -1.37 19.91
C SER A 609 -28.71 -1.74 18.45
N TYR A 610 -28.93 -3.02 18.17
CA TYR A 610 -29.27 -3.44 16.81
C TYR A 610 -30.72 -3.11 16.45
N GLU A 611 -30.92 -2.36 15.37
CA GLU A 611 -32.22 -2.16 14.73
C GLU A 611 -32.25 -2.91 13.39
N ARG A 612 -33.40 -3.54 13.09
CA ARG A 612 -33.64 -4.21 11.81
C ARG A 612 -34.62 -3.40 10.95
N LYS A 613 -34.27 -3.20 9.68
CA LYS A 613 -35.16 -2.62 8.65
C LYS A 613 -35.34 -3.57 7.48
N THR A 614 -36.47 -3.43 6.80
CA THR A 614 -36.85 -4.30 5.67
C THR A 614 -37.45 -3.50 4.52
N LEU A 615 -37.19 -3.94 3.29
CA LEU A 615 -37.83 -3.46 2.07
C LEU A 615 -38.42 -4.66 1.31
N THR A 616 -39.58 -4.44 0.70
CA THR A 616 -40.19 -5.37 -0.24
C THR A 616 -40.35 -4.67 -1.58
N LEU A 617 -39.89 -5.30 -2.65
CA LEU A 617 -40.07 -4.80 -4.02
C LEU A 617 -41.05 -5.69 -4.75
N ASN A 618 -42.03 -5.06 -5.40
CA ASN A 618 -43.05 -5.75 -6.17
C ASN A 618 -42.45 -6.43 -7.41
N PRO A 619 -43.09 -7.51 -7.90
CA PRO A 619 -42.72 -8.14 -9.17
C PRO A 619 -42.79 -7.18 -10.36
N VAL A 620 -41.88 -7.36 -11.32
CA VAL A 620 -41.88 -6.71 -12.64
C VAL A 620 -41.85 -7.75 -13.75
N ASN A 621 -42.24 -7.35 -14.96
CA ASN A 621 -42.42 -8.26 -16.12
C ASN A 621 -41.13 -8.57 -16.91
N TYR A 622 -39.94 -8.24 -16.40
CA TYR A 622 -38.65 -8.48 -17.05
C TYR A 622 -37.56 -8.87 -16.04
N ASP A 623 -36.51 -9.57 -16.51
CA ASP A 623 -35.35 -9.90 -15.69
C ASP A 623 -34.49 -8.67 -15.46
N TYR A 624 -33.97 -8.48 -14.24
CA TYR A 624 -33.12 -7.34 -13.92
C TYR A 624 -32.11 -7.65 -12.80
N TYR A 625 -31.08 -6.81 -12.67
CA TYR A 625 -30.19 -6.83 -11.50
C TYR A 625 -30.66 -5.78 -10.48
N ILE A 626 -30.90 -6.25 -9.26
CA ILE A 626 -31.08 -5.37 -8.11
C ILE A 626 -29.71 -5.03 -7.51
N VAL A 627 -29.58 -3.82 -7.01
CA VAL A 627 -28.48 -3.37 -6.15
C VAL A 627 -29.05 -2.93 -4.80
N VAL A 628 -28.46 -3.42 -3.72
CA VAL A 628 -28.83 -3.09 -2.34
C VAL A 628 -27.61 -2.64 -1.55
N ALA A 629 -27.82 -1.71 -0.61
CA ALA A 629 -26.78 -1.23 0.29
C ALA A 629 -27.40 -0.61 1.55
N VAL A 630 -26.63 -0.57 2.63
CA VAL A 630 -26.85 0.41 3.71
C VAL A 630 -25.98 1.62 3.38
N VAL A 631 -26.58 2.81 3.40
CA VAL A 631 -25.94 4.04 2.93
C VAL A 631 -25.95 5.11 4.02
N SER A 632 -24.83 5.81 4.15
CA SER A 632 -24.69 7.04 4.94
C SER A 632 -24.34 8.23 4.04
N ASP A 633 -24.97 9.37 4.28
CA ASP A 633 -24.87 10.58 3.44
C ASP A 633 -24.50 11.85 4.24
N SER A 634 -23.91 11.69 5.43
CA SER A 634 -23.60 12.81 6.33
C SER A 634 -22.16 12.75 6.84
N THR A 635 -21.34 13.75 6.52
CA THR A 635 -19.94 13.88 7.00
C THR A 635 -19.80 13.81 8.52
N ASN A 636 -20.81 14.26 9.26
CA ASN A 636 -20.81 14.17 10.72
C ASN A 636 -20.64 12.73 11.22
N ALA A 637 -21.19 11.74 10.50
CA ALA A 637 -21.04 10.32 10.83
C ALA A 637 -19.64 9.73 10.52
N GLY A 638 -18.71 10.54 10.02
CA GLY A 638 -17.30 10.18 9.85
C GLY A 638 -16.36 10.80 10.88
N ASN A 639 -16.86 11.72 11.72
CA ASN A 639 -16.06 12.42 12.72
C ASN A 639 -15.66 11.50 13.89
N GLY A 640 -14.39 11.55 14.27
CA GLY A 640 -13.87 10.72 15.36
C GLY A 640 -14.04 9.23 15.06
N ASP A 641 -14.52 8.48 16.06
CA ASP A 641 -14.74 7.03 15.93
C ASP A 641 -16.23 6.68 15.63
N GLU A 642 -16.99 7.64 15.10
CA GLU A 642 -18.37 7.40 14.66
C GLU A 642 -18.43 6.39 13.50
N GLY A 643 -19.53 5.64 13.45
CA GLY A 643 -19.72 4.57 12.49
C GLY A 643 -20.86 3.63 12.88
N TRP A 644 -20.97 2.51 12.16
CA TRP A 644 -22.01 1.51 12.42
C TRP A 644 -21.51 0.08 12.25
N HIS A 645 -21.99 -0.82 13.08
CA HIS A 645 -21.86 -2.25 12.86
C HIS A 645 -23.01 -2.73 11.99
N GLN A 646 -22.71 -3.55 11.00
CA GLN A 646 -23.67 -4.08 10.04
C GLN A 646 -23.54 -5.59 9.94
N LYS A 647 -24.63 -6.30 10.26
CA LYS A 647 -24.73 -7.73 9.99
C LYS A 647 -24.83 -7.96 8.47
N PRO A 648 -24.48 -9.17 7.98
CA PRO A 648 -24.60 -9.48 6.56
C PRO A 648 -26.00 -9.16 6.03
N ILE A 649 -26.09 -8.44 4.90
CA ILE A 649 -27.38 -8.07 4.30
C ILE A 649 -28.13 -9.34 3.90
N GLU A 650 -29.42 -9.38 4.18
CA GLU A 650 -30.30 -10.48 3.77
C GLU A 650 -31.02 -10.08 2.49
N LEU A 651 -30.78 -10.83 1.42
CA LEU A 651 -31.32 -10.57 0.09
C LEU A 651 -31.98 -11.84 -0.44
N TYR A 652 -33.31 -11.84 -0.49
CA TYR A 652 -34.10 -13.00 -0.89
C TYR A 652 -35.06 -12.67 -2.02
N ALA A 653 -35.44 -13.68 -2.80
CA ALA A 653 -36.57 -13.62 -3.71
C ALA A 653 -37.48 -14.85 -3.53
N ASP A 654 -38.77 -14.71 -3.83
CA ASP A 654 -39.71 -15.83 -3.81
C ASP A 654 -39.43 -16.85 -4.92
N LYS A 655 -38.85 -16.39 -6.02
CA LYS A 655 -38.38 -17.15 -7.18
C LYS A 655 -36.94 -16.75 -7.51
N LEU A 656 -36.06 -17.73 -7.67
CA LEU A 656 -34.67 -17.51 -8.06
C LEU A 656 -34.45 -17.85 -9.53
N SER A 657 -33.46 -17.19 -10.13
CA SER A 657 -32.91 -17.60 -11.42
C SER A 657 -32.14 -18.92 -11.29
N SER A 658 -32.09 -19.71 -12.37
CA SER A 658 -31.22 -20.89 -12.47
C SER A 658 -29.75 -20.54 -12.69
N VAL A 659 -29.44 -19.26 -12.95
CA VAL A 659 -28.09 -18.75 -13.12
C VAL A 659 -27.33 -18.85 -11.80
N LYS A 660 -26.16 -19.49 -11.82
CA LYS A 660 -25.24 -19.56 -10.68
C LYS A 660 -24.37 -18.30 -10.64
N GLU A 661 -24.52 -17.49 -9.60
CA GLU A 661 -23.69 -16.29 -9.38
C GLU A 661 -22.34 -16.64 -8.73
N LYS A 662 -21.29 -15.90 -9.08
CA LYS A 662 -19.95 -16.03 -8.50
C LYS A 662 -19.94 -15.57 -7.04
N LYS A 663 -19.35 -16.37 -6.14
CA LYS A 663 -19.08 -15.98 -4.75
C LYS A 663 -17.70 -15.32 -4.65
N PHE A 664 -17.57 -14.30 -3.81
CA PHE A 664 -16.31 -13.59 -3.56
C PHE A 664 -15.49 -14.23 -2.44
N ILE A 665 -14.22 -13.79 -2.35
CA ILE A 665 -13.23 -14.25 -1.37
C ILE A 665 -13.73 -14.06 0.08
N THR A 666 -14.55 -13.03 0.34
CA THR A 666 -15.08 -12.72 1.66
C THR A 666 -16.53 -13.20 1.81
N SER A 667 -16.73 -14.30 2.55
CA SER A 667 -18.01 -15.01 2.64
C SER A 667 -19.09 -14.34 3.51
N HIS A 668 -18.77 -13.21 4.15
CA HIS A 668 -19.57 -12.63 5.24
C HIS A 668 -20.37 -11.37 4.84
N GLN A 669 -20.43 -11.00 3.57
CA GLN A 669 -21.08 -9.74 3.17
C GLN A 669 -22.61 -9.86 3.04
N VAL A 670 -23.11 -11.00 2.56
CA VAL A 670 -24.53 -11.16 2.20
C VAL A 670 -25.03 -12.59 2.41
N ARG A 671 -26.29 -12.72 2.83
CA ARG A 671 -27.06 -13.96 2.85
C ARG A 671 -28.08 -13.92 1.72
N ARG A 672 -27.86 -14.74 0.68
CA ARG A 672 -28.73 -14.82 -0.50
C ARG A 672 -29.50 -16.14 -0.56
N GLY A 673 -30.69 -16.12 -1.13
CA GLY A 673 -31.43 -17.36 -1.42
C GLY A 673 -32.92 -17.17 -1.66
N GLN A 674 -33.64 -18.30 -1.67
CA GLN A 674 -35.08 -18.30 -1.88
C GLN A 674 -35.82 -18.19 -0.55
N ASN A 675 -36.65 -17.15 -0.42
CA ASN A 675 -37.53 -16.94 0.72
C ASN A 675 -38.77 -16.15 0.30
N SER A 676 -39.91 -16.42 0.93
CA SER A 676 -41.17 -15.72 0.65
C SER A 676 -41.47 -14.60 1.65
N SER A 677 -40.48 -14.19 2.45
CA SER A 677 -40.61 -13.10 3.42
C SER A 677 -39.24 -12.55 3.84
N THR A 678 -39.27 -11.44 4.57
CA THR A 678 -38.11 -10.84 5.26
C THR A 678 -37.78 -11.53 6.59
N THR A 679 -38.48 -12.61 6.94
CA THR A 679 -38.25 -13.36 8.20
C THR A 679 -37.12 -14.38 8.02
N ARG A 680 -36.14 -14.39 8.93
CA ARG A 680 -35.05 -15.38 8.95
C ARG A 680 -35.62 -16.80 9.06
N LYS A 681 -35.29 -17.69 8.11
CA LYS A 681 -35.54 -19.12 8.24
C LYS A 681 -34.71 -19.68 9.41
N LYS A 682 -35.36 -20.09 10.50
CA LYS A 682 -34.71 -20.86 11.56
C LYS A 682 -34.45 -22.28 11.03
N LYS A 683 -33.19 -22.73 11.01
CA LYS A 683 -32.86 -24.13 10.72
C LYS A 683 -33.39 -24.99 11.88
N ARG A 684 -34.31 -25.92 11.62
CA ARG A 684 -34.72 -26.90 12.65
C ARG A 684 -33.50 -27.76 12.98
N LEU A 685 -33.01 -27.68 14.21
CA LEU A 685 -32.08 -28.66 14.79
C LEU A 685 -32.88 -29.91 15.16
N GLY A 686 -33.29 -30.67 14.15
CA GLY A 686 -34.00 -31.94 14.33
C GLY A 686 -33.25 -33.05 13.62
N GLY A 687 -32.67 -33.96 14.38
CA GLY A 687 -32.20 -35.27 13.90
C GLY A 687 -33.05 -36.38 14.52
N ARG A 688 -33.26 -37.48 13.79
CA ARG A 688 -33.67 -38.74 14.42
C ARG A 688 -32.44 -39.37 15.05
N LEU A 689 -32.57 -39.78 16.32
CA LEU A 689 -31.62 -40.70 16.93
C LEU A 689 -31.50 -41.95 16.04
N LYS A 690 -30.27 -42.43 15.86
CA LYS A 690 -30.01 -43.75 15.30
C LYS A 690 -29.80 -44.73 16.43
#